data_AF-N8R629-F1
#
_entry.id   AF-N8R629-F1
#
_cell.length_a   1.000
_cell.length_b   1.000
_cell.length_c   1.000
_cell.angle_alpha   90.00
_cell.angle_beta   90.00
_cell.angle_gamma   90.00
#
_symmetry.space_group_name_H-M   'P 1'
#
loop_
_entity.id
_entity.type
_entity.pdbx_description
1 polymer ?
#
loop_
_entity_poly.entity_id
_entity_poly.type
_entity_poly.pdbx_seq_one_letter_code
_entity_poly.pdbx_strand_id
1 'polypeptide(L)'
;MATIHVDGKSYEVNGSENLLQACLSLGLDIPYFCWHPSLGSVGSCRQCAVTQYANPEDTRGRLVMSCMTPATDNTYISIEDKEATEFRASIVEFLMTNHPHDCPVCEEGGHCHLQDMTVMTQHDRRRYRFTKRTHHNQELGSFIAHEMNRCIACYRCVRYYKDYAGGTDFGVFANASRVYFGRPESGTLESEFSGNLTEVCPTGVFTDKTHSARYNRKWDMQYAPSVCFGCSSGCNISPGERYGEIRRVENRFNGEVNQYFLCDKGRFGTGYVNREDRPRQPQFRNGDAAATVTVDQALDQVIGQLQGKKVLGIGSPRASLESNYALRELVGQDNYSTGMSQKEQNLVELAASIMQTQGIHNPNMREIESYDAVLILGEDLTQTAPRMALSVRQAAKNKAKEMAAKTRTPDWLAEPVQRIGQDAKSPIYILAATQTRLADVATGEVVASPNDIARLGFAVAAAVKGEVLTGLADDAKAFAQTIADTLKAATKPLIISGTSLQDPAIMEAAAQVAQNLGGNAGLSLTVPEVNSMGLALFGGLSLEQAFAQDFDAVVIVENDLTRRLPVAQVKAGLDKAETVIVLDHSETETLKLADIVLSAASFAEGDGTVVSQEGRAQRFYQVYDPSYYKPDYAIKESWRWLHAIETGMKGKVVDWTLLDDVIDDIVKNVPALEAIQDVAPDAGYRVHGLKIAREPRRYSGRTAMRAGISVHEPKQPTDLDSALTYSMEGYVGTQNASSLVPFAWAAGWNSPQAWNKYQDEVGGHLKGGDSGVRLFDRLAKRPARSYVAPTAVVVNPESFRLVPMHHIFGSGEFTIKTPAMESRIPEAMFAVAEQDATRLNVQDGQRITVKAGETSISLPVQVIEYLPTGYIGYPIGLAPTVSLAEPVSVAVGV
;
A
#
# COMPACT_ATOMS: atom_id res chain seq x y z
N MET A 1 -28.52 10.82 16.45
CA MET A 1 -29.24 11.35 15.28
C MET A 1 -29.70 12.76 15.61
N ALA A 2 -29.60 13.65 14.63
CA ALA A 2 -30.05 15.03 14.70
C ALA A 2 -30.78 15.34 13.38
N THR A 3 -31.88 16.08 13.44
CA THR A 3 -32.57 16.59 12.26
C THR A 3 -32.00 17.96 11.91
N ILE A 4 -31.45 18.11 10.71
CA ILE A 4 -31.06 19.42 10.16
C ILE A 4 -31.97 19.80 9.00
N HIS A 5 -32.21 21.09 8.82
CA HIS A 5 -33.02 21.64 7.75
C HIS A 5 -32.14 22.45 6.82
N VAL A 6 -32.03 22.01 5.57
CA VAL A 6 -31.19 22.64 4.55
C VAL A 6 -32.06 23.06 3.38
N ASP A 7 -32.11 24.36 3.09
CA ASP A 7 -32.90 24.92 1.98
C ASP A 7 -34.37 24.43 1.99
N GLY A 8 -34.96 24.39 3.19
CA GLY A 8 -36.35 23.98 3.43
C GLY A 8 -36.61 22.46 3.46
N LYS A 9 -35.58 21.63 3.29
CA LYS A 9 -35.68 20.16 3.37
C LYS A 9 -35.06 19.63 4.66
N SER A 10 -35.73 18.67 5.29
CA SER A 10 -35.25 18.03 6.52
C SER A 10 -34.43 16.79 6.21
N TYR A 11 -33.33 16.60 6.94
CA TYR A 11 -32.41 15.49 6.81
C TYR A 11 -32.00 14.95 8.18
N GLU A 12 -31.90 13.63 8.31
CA GLU A 12 -31.35 12.96 9.48
C GLU A 12 -29.83 12.80 9.33
N VAL A 13 -29.08 13.25 10.33
CA VAL A 13 -27.61 13.22 10.31
C VAL A 13 -27.00 12.78 11.64
N ASN A 14 -25.70 12.50 11.61
CA ASN A 14 -24.93 12.26 12.81
C ASN A 14 -24.60 13.59 13.51
N GLY A 15 -25.18 13.82 14.69
CA GLY A 15 -25.01 15.05 15.45
C GLY A 15 -23.64 15.27 16.09
N SER A 16 -22.72 14.28 16.03
CA SER A 16 -21.33 14.47 16.48
C SER A 16 -20.45 15.16 15.44
N GLU A 17 -20.87 15.18 14.18
CA GLU A 17 -20.10 15.74 13.07
C GLU A 17 -20.22 17.27 12.99
N ASN A 18 -19.33 17.87 12.20
CA ASN A 18 -19.53 19.25 11.77
C ASN A 18 -20.55 19.30 10.61
N LEU A 19 -21.17 20.46 10.44
CA LEU A 19 -22.23 20.69 9.47
C LEU A 19 -21.77 20.53 8.02
N LEU A 20 -20.50 20.82 7.71
CA LEU A 20 -19.94 20.60 6.37
C LEU A 20 -19.93 19.11 6.03
N GLN A 21 -19.37 18.29 6.92
CA GLN A 21 -19.29 16.84 6.75
C GLN A 21 -20.70 16.24 6.59
N ALA A 22 -21.62 16.59 7.47
CA ALA A 22 -23.01 16.14 7.39
C ALA A 22 -23.67 16.48 6.04
N CYS A 23 -23.51 17.72 5.55
CA CYS A 23 -24.06 18.12 4.25
C CYS A 23 -23.42 17.37 3.08
N LEU A 24 -22.09 17.18 3.10
CA LEU A 24 -21.38 16.44 2.06
C LEU A 24 -21.77 14.96 2.04
N SER A 25 -21.98 14.33 3.21
CA SER A 25 -22.46 12.95 3.36
C SER A 25 -23.86 12.77 2.75
N LEU A 26 -24.73 13.78 2.87
CA LEU A 26 -26.04 13.83 2.20
C LEU A 26 -25.95 14.05 0.69
N GLY A 27 -24.74 14.28 0.15
CA GLY A 27 -24.51 14.58 -1.25
C GLY A 27 -24.74 16.04 -1.63
N LEU A 28 -25.01 16.93 -0.67
CA LEU A 28 -25.17 18.37 -0.91
C LEU A 28 -23.82 19.02 -1.22
N ASP A 29 -23.83 20.05 -2.05
CA ASP A 29 -22.62 20.74 -2.50
C ASP A 29 -22.38 22.02 -1.70
N ILE A 30 -21.33 22.00 -0.87
CA ILE A 30 -20.82 23.18 -0.16
C ILE A 30 -19.35 23.34 -0.54
N PRO A 31 -18.93 24.48 -1.13
CA PRO A 31 -17.54 24.74 -1.44
C PRO A 31 -16.60 24.68 -0.22
N TYR A 32 -15.42 24.06 -0.32
CA TYR A 32 -14.44 24.00 0.77
C TYR A 32 -12.99 23.89 0.29
N PHE A 33 -12.02 24.23 1.16
CA PHE A 33 -10.58 24.02 0.88
C PHE A 33 -9.77 23.53 2.08
N CYS A 34 -9.88 24.14 3.26
CA CYS A 34 -8.98 23.81 4.38
C CYS A 34 -9.37 22.56 5.17
N TRP A 35 -10.63 22.13 5.06
CA TRP A 35 -11.14 20.93 5.71
C TRP A 35 -10.75 19.69 4.90
N HIS A 36 -10.42 18.58 5.56
CA HIS A 36 -10.21 17.27 4.96
C HIS A 36 -10.71 16.21 5.95
N PRO A 37 -11.36 15.12 5.51
CA PRO A 37 -11.97 14.12 6.40
C PRO A 37 -10.98 13.61 7.48
N SER A 38 -9.77 13.21 7.09
CA SER A 38 -8.75 12.71 8.03
C SER A 38 -7.98 13.78 8.81
N LEU A 39 -8.15 15.07 8.50
CA LEU A 39 -7.40 16.15 9.18
C LEU A 39 -8.28 16.97 10.12
N GLY A 40 -9.60 16.98 9.91
CA GLY A 40 -10.53 17.85 10.61
C GLY A 40 -10.52 19.30 10.09
N SER A 41 -11.01 20.22 10.91
CA SER A 41 -11.25 21.61 10.55
C SER A 41 -10.32 22.62 11.25
N VAL A 42 -10.04 23.72 10.54
CA VAL A 42 -9.31 24.90 11.06
C VAL A 42 -9.99 26.23 10.68
N GLY A 43 -11.10 26.21 9.93
CA GLY A 43 -11.82 27.43 9.52
C GLY A 43 -11.01 28.45 8.72
N SER A 44 -9.88 28.07 8.11
CA SER A 44 -8.94 29.01 7.45
C SER A 44 -9.49 29.58 6.15
N CYS A 45 -10.09 28.75 5.28
CA CYS A 45 -10.43 29.16 3.92
C CYS A 45 -11.72 29.98 3.79
N ARG A 46 -12.63 29.89 4.78
CA ARG A 46 -13.95 30.53 4.80
C ARG A 46 -14.89 30.18 3.62
N GLN A 47 -14.52 29.23 2.79
CA GLN A 47 -15.26 28.86 1.58
C GLN A 47 -16.56 28.10 1.86
N CYS A 48 -16.66 27.45 3.03
CA CYS A 48 -17.83 26.67 3.44
C CYS A 48 -18.91 27.50 4.16
N ALA A 49 -18.98 28.79 3.85
CA ALA A 49 -19.95 29.70 4.43
C ALA A 49 -21.38 29.30 4.03
N VAL A 50 -22.28 29.29 5.01
CA VAL A 50 -23.73 29.06 4.85
C VAL A 50 -24.48 30.05 5.73
N THR A 51 -25.73 30.35 5.39
CA THR A 51 -26.60 31.20 6.23
C THR A 51 -27.34 30.30 7.21
N GLN A 52 -27.16 30.54 8.51
CA GLN A 52 -27.85 29.82 9.59
C GLN A 52 -28.97 30.68 10.17
N TYR A 53 -30.13 30.08 10.36
CA TYR A 53 -31.33 30.70 10.93
C TYR A 53 -31.59 30.19 12.34
N ALA A 54 -32.23 31.00 13.18
CA ALA A 54 -32.56 30.61 14.55
C ALA A 54 -33.70 29.58 14.61
N ASN A 55 -34.65 29.66 13.67
CA ASN A 55 -35.84 28.83 13.57
C ASN A 55 -36.43 28.94 12.13
N PRO A 56 -37.50 28.21 11.77
CA PRO A 56 -38.10 28.28 10.44
C PRO A 56 -38.62 29.68 10.05
N GLU A 57 -39.00 30.51 11.01
CA GLU A 57 -39.59 31.83 10.78
C GLU A 57 -38.56 32.96 10.65
N ASP A 58 -37.29 32.70 10.99
CA ASP A 58 -36.20 33.67 10.88
C ASP A 58 -35.83 33.89 9.41
N THR A 59 -35.94 35.14 8.97
CA THR A 59 -35.64 35.57 7.59
C THR A 59 -34.34 36.36 7.49
N ARG A 60 -33.69 36.67 8.62
CA ARG A 60 -32.43 37.44 8.65
C ARG A 60 -31.23 36.52 8.56
N GLY A 61 -31.22 35.45 9.36
CA GLY A 61 -30.10 34.53 9.44
C GLY A 61 -28.77 35.19 9.82
N ARG A 62 -27.70 34.39 9.83
CA ARG A 62 -26.32 34.85 9.99
C ARG A 62 -25.36 33.94 9.21
N LEU A 63 -24.29 34.52 8.66
CA LEU A 63 -23.23 33.73 8.04
C LEU A 63 -22.44 32.94 9.10
N VAL A 64 -22.33 31.64 8.90
CA VAL A 64 -21.49 30.73 9.69
C VAL A 64 -20.63 29.87 8.79
N MET A 65 -19.51 29.37 9.34
CA MET A 65 -18.66 28.43 8.63
C MET A 65 -19.09 27.01 9.00
N SER A 66 -19.68 26.28 8.05
CA SER A 66 -20.21 24.92 8.29
C SER A 66 -19.16 23.95 8.85
N CYS A 67 -17.90 24.04 8.44
CA CYS A 67 -16.81 23.19 8.98
C CYS A 67 -16.43 23.50 10.43
N MET A 68 -16.89 24.62 11.00
CA MET A 68 -16.65 25.02 12.39
C MET A 68 -17.95 25.00 13.22
N THR A 69 -19.05 24.55 12.63
CA THR A 69 -20.38 24.55 13.24
C THR A 69 -20.82 23.10 13.44
N PRO A 70 -21.28 22.69 14.63
CA PRO A 70 -21.77 21.33 14.86
C PRO A 70 -23.12 21.10 14.14
N ALA A 71 -23.40 19.87 13.73
CA ALA A 71 -24.66 19.46 13.12
C ALA A 71 -25.72 19.13 14.19
N THR A 72 -26.12 20.11 15.00
CA THR A 72 -27.08 19.90 16.10
C THR A 72 -28.53 19.75 15.63
N ASP A 73 -29.36 19.13 16.47
CA ASP A 73 -30.79 18.94 16.19
C ASP A 73 -31.53 20.28 16.01
N ASN A 74 -32.48 20.31 15.07
CA ASN A 74 -33.22 21.50 14.64
C ASN A 74 -32.32 22.66 14.16
N THR A 75 -31.20 22.35 13.49
CA THR A 75 -30.38 23.37 12.83
C THR A 75 -30.99 23.76 11.48
N TYR A 76 -31.28 25.05 11.27
CA TYR A 76 -31.78 25.58 10.01
C TYR A 76 -30.67 26.31 9.26
N ILE A 77 -30.35 25.88 8.05
CA ILE A 77 -29.41 26.54 7.17
C ILE A 77 -29.95 26.71 5.75
N SER A 78 -29.40 27.69 5.04
CA SER A 78 -29.48 27.78 3.60
C SER A 78 -28.08 27.80 2.98
N ILE A 79 -27.87 26.92 2.00
CA ILE A 79 -26.67 26.89 1.16
C ILE A 79 -26.86 27.86 -0.01
N GLU A 80 -28.09 28.02 -0.49
CA GLU A 80 -28.42 28.81 -1.69
C GLU A 80 -28.67 30.30 -1.39
N ASP A 81 -28.74 30.69 -0.12
CA ASP A 81 -28.94 32.08 0.29
C ASP A 81 -27.96 33.04 -0.41
N LYS A 82 -28.48 34.22 -0.76
CA LYS A 82 -27.78 35.21 -1.56
C LYS A 82 -26.51 35.71 -0.85
N GLU A 83 -26.60 35.99 0.45
CA GLU A 83 -25.45 36.50 1.20
C GLU A 83 -24.32 35.45 1.26
N ALA A 84 -24.65 34.18 1.52
CA ALA A 84 -23.69 33.08 1.51
C ALA A 84 -23.05 32.87 0.13
N THR A 85 -23.83 32.95 -0.94
CA THR A 85 -23.34 32.79 -2.31
C THR A 85 -22.42 33.93 -2.73
N GLU A 86 -22.78 35.19 -2.46
CA GLU A 86 -21.93 36.36 -2.73
C GLU A 86 -20.65 36.35 -1.89
N PHE A 87 -20.73 35.91 -0.63
CA PHE A 87 -19.56 35.76 0.24
C PHE A 87 -18.57 34.75 -0.34
N ARG A 88 -19.04 33.55 -0.72
CA ARG A 88 -18.20 32.50 -1.32
C ARG A 88 -17.55 32.93 -2.64
N ALA A 89 -18.28 33.64 -3.50
CA ALA A 89 -17.72 34.19 -4.74
C ALA A 89 -16.61 35.23 -4.47
N SER A 90 -16.78 36.06 -3.44
CA SER A 90 -15.78 37.06 -3.02
C SER A 90 -14.51 36.41 -2.49
N ILE A 91 -14.61 35.31 -1.73
CA ILE A 91 -13.45 34.54 -1.26
C ILE A 91 -12.65 33.98 -2.45
N VAL A 92 -13.33 33.38 -3.45
CA VAL A 92 -12.65 32.87 -4.65
C VAL A 92 -11.93 34.00 -5.40
N GLU A 93 -12.54 35.17 -5.54
CA GLU A 93 -11.88 36.33 -6.15
C GLU A 93 -10.61 36.74 -5.37
N PHE A 94 -10.63 36.71 -4.03
CA PHE A 94 -9.44 36.97 -3.21
C PHE A 94 -8.33 35.94 -3.46
N LEU A 95 -8.67 34.66 -3.59
CA LEU A 95 -7.69 33.62 -3.93
C LEU A 95 -7.07 33.85 -5.32
N MET A 96 -7.88 34.26 -6.31
CA MET A 96 -7.43 34.56 -7.67
C MET A 96 -6.56 35.82 -7.79
N THR A 97 -6.43 36.62 -6.72
CA THR A 97 -5.55 37.79 -6.70
C THR A 97 -4.09 37.40 -6.96
N ASN A 98 -3.62 36.32 -6.33
CA ASN A 98 -2.23 35.85 -6.46
C ASN A 98 -2.10 34.52 -7.20
N HIS A 99 -3.14 33.69 -7.29
CA HIS A 99 -3.05 32.40 -7.99
C HIS A 99 -2.68 32.62 -9.48
N PRO A 100 -1.69 31.90 -10.04
CA PRO A 100 -1.27 32.08 -11.41
C PRO A 100 -2.31 31.52 -12.38
N HIS A 101 -2.38 32.05 -13.60
CA HIS A 101 -3.37 31.62 -14.60
C HIS A 101 -2.85 30.43 -15.41
N ASP A 102 -2.32 29.44 -14.71
CA ASP A 102 -1.56 28.35 -15.32
C ASP A 102 -2.43 27.16 -15.69
N CYS A 103 -3.74 27.18 -15.47
CA CYS A 103 -4.64 26.04 -15.73
C CYS A 103 -4.36 25.29 -17.06
N PRO A 104 -4.07 25.96 -18.20
CA PRO A 104 -3.76 25.27 -19.46
C PRO A 104 -2.43 24.50 -19.47
N VAL A 105 -1.47 24.87 -18.63
CA VAL A 105 -0.10 24.29 -18.57
C VAL A 105 0.22 23.60 -17.24
N CYS A 106 -0.62 23.79 -16.22
CA CYS A 106 -0.51 23.18 -14.90
C CYS A 106 -1.00 21.75 -14.98
N GLU A 107 -0.13 20.80 -14.68
CA GLU A 107 -0.35 19.35 -14.63
C GLU A 107 -1.60 18.92 -13.83
N GLU A 108 -2.00 19.67 -12.79
CA GLU A 108 -3.20 19.40 -12.00
C GLU A 108 -4.53 19.81 -12.65
N GLY A 109 -4.52 20.45 -13.81
CA GLY A 109 -5.78 20.84 -14.46
C GLY A 109 -6.66 19.61 -14.77
N GLY A 110 -7.93 19.66 -14.32
CA GLY A 110 -8.85 18.53 -14.33
C GLY A 110 -8.80 17.59 -13.13
N HIS A 111 -7.79 17.76 -12.28
CA HIS A 111 -7.62 17.06 -11.00
C HIS A 111 -7.64 18.06 -9.81
N CYS A 112 -7.55 19.36 -10.09
CA CYS A 112 -7.49 20.46 -9.14
C CYS A 112 -8.85 20.78 -8.48
N HIS A 113 -8.91 20.67 -7.14
CA HIS A 113 -10.12 20.98 -6.36
C HIS A 113 -10.49 22.47 -6.41
N LEU A 114 -9.51 23.39 -6.51
CA LEU A 114 -9.77 24.81 -6.74
C LEU A 114 -10.53 25.08 -8.03
N GLN A 115 -10.31 24.29 -9.09
CA GLN A 115 -11.09 24.41 -10.32
C GLN A 115 -12.55 24.02 -10.09
N ASP A 116 -12.79 22.89 -9.44
CA ASP A 116 -14.15 22.44 -9.11
C ASP A 116 -14.91 23.50 -8.30
N MET A 117 -14.28 24.03 -7.24
CA MET A 117 -14.91 25.04 -6.38
C MET A 117 -15.12 26.39 -7.10
N THR A 118 -14.20 26.79 -7.98
CA THR A 118 -14.34 28.02 -8.78
C THR A 118 -15.55 27.92 -9.72
N VAL A 119 -15.71 26.78 -10.39
CA VAL A 119 -16.88 26.51 -11.27
C VAL A 119 -18.16 26.47 -10.44
N MET A 120 -18.16 25.79 -9.30
CA MET A 120 -19.31 25.68 -8.39
C MET A 120 -19.80 27.05 -7.90
N THR A 121 -18.87 27.99 -7.64
CA THR A 121 -19.21 29.37 -7.25
C THR A 121 -19.50 30.32 -8.40
N GLN A 122 -19.39 29.84 -9.66
CA GLN A 122 -19.61 30.64 -10.88
C GLN A 122 -18.74 31.90 -10.98
N HIS A 123 -17.54 31.90 -10.37
CA HIS A 123 -16.63 33.03 -10.47
C HIS A 123 -16.02 33.14 -11.88
N ASP A 124 -16.22 34.27 -12.56
CA ASP A 124 -15.80 34.48 -13.95
C ASP A 124 -14.86 35.68 -14.18
N ARG A 125 -14.71 36.58 -13.19
CA ARG A 125 -14.02 37.87 -13.36
C ARG A 125 -13.20 38.29 -12.15
N ARG A 126 -11.97 38.76 -12.40
CA ARG A 126 -11.09 39.36 -11.39
C ARG A 126 -11.01 40.88 -11.51
N ARG A 127 -11.16 41.61 -10.41
CA ARG A 127 -11.01 43.08 -10.37
C ARG A 127 -9.61 43.60 -10.00
N TYR A 128 -8.73 42.73 -9.49
CA TYR A 128 -7.35 43.09 -9.10
C TYR A 128 -6.47 43.42 -10.32
N ARG A 129 -5.75 44.56 -10.28
CA ARG A 129 -4.93 45.09 -11.39
C ARG A 129 -3.44 45.23 -11.08
N PHE A 130 -2.99 44.89 -9.88
CA PHE A 130 -1.60 45.04 -9.47
C PHE A 130 -0.79 43.76 -9.75
N THR A 131 0.51 43.81 -9.50
CA THR A 131 1.43 42.67 -9.64
C THR A 131 1.03 41.54 -8.70
N LYS A 132 1.15 40.30 -9.17
CA LYS A 132 0.96 39.11 -8.33
C LYS A 132 2.21 38.87 -7.49
N ARG A 133 2.02 38.30 -6.30
CA ARG A 133 3.12 37.74 -5.51
C ARG A 133 3.82 36.61 -6.26
N THR A 134 5.13 36.52 -6.09
CA THR A 134 5.93 35.37 -6.53
C THR A 134 6.71 34.75 -5.38
N HIS A 135 6.94 33.45 -5.49
CA HIS A 135 7.73 32.61 -4.59
C HIS A 135 8.75 31.81 -5.40
N HIS A 136 9.85 31.45 -4.75
CA HIS A 136 10.81 30.50 -5.29
C HIS A 136 10.41 29.07 -4.92
N ASN A 137 10.49 28.18 -5.89
CA ASN A 137 10.25 26.75 -5.68
C ASN A 137 11.46 26.10 -4.99
N GLN A 138 11.22 24.99 -4.32
CA GLN A 138 12.26 24.16 -3.70
C GLN A 138 12.35 22.82 -4.45
N GLU A 139 13.54 22.24 -4.45
CA GLU A 139 13.74 20.82 -4.75
C GLU A 139 13.26 20.03 -3.52
N LEU A 140 12.30 19.12 -3.70
CA LEU A 140 11.68 18.33 -2.62
C LEU A 140 11.95 16.81 -2.76
N GLY A 141 12.86 16.41 -3.64
CA GLY A 141 13.21 15.04 -3.95
C GLY A 141 12.75 14.55 -5.33
N SER A 142 12.93 13.26 -5.57
CA SER A 142 12.60 12.62 -6.85
C SER A 142 11.09 12.45 -7.08
N PHE A 143 10.28 12.47 -6.01
CA PHE A 143 8.87 12.14 -6.08
C PHE A 143 7.94 13.32 -6.36
N ILE A 144 8.21 14.49 -5.79
CA ILE A 144 7.26 15.61 -5.76
C ILE A 144 7.91 16.86 -6.33
N ALA A 145 7.21 17.52 -7.24
CA ALA A 145 7.56 18.85 -7.71
C ALA A 145 6.87 19.93 -6.86
N HIS A 146 7.50 21.10 -6.77
CA HIS A 146 7.01 22.21 -5.96
C HIS A 146 6.73 23.43 -6.84
N GLU A 147 5.50 23.97 -6.77
CA GLU A 147 5.12 25.22 -7.44
C GLU A 147 4.35 26.13 -6.48
N MET A 148 5.10 26.90 -5.68
CA MET A 148 4.55 27.67 -4.56
C MET A 148 3.66 28.82 -4.98
N ASN A 149 3.76 29.29 -6.22
CA ASN A 149 2.89 30.37 -6.70
C ASN A 149 1.43 29.92 -6.77
N ARG A 150 1.16 28.61 -6.87
CA ARG A 150 -0.19 28.03 -6.89
C ARG A 150 -0.83 27.88 -5.49
N CYS A 151 -0.14 28.27 -4.42
CA CYS A 151 -0.60 28.07 -3.05
C CYS A 151 -1.73 29.02 -2.64
N ILE A 152 -2.80 28.46 -2.06
CA ILE A 152 -3.96 29.19 -1.52
C ILE A 152 -3.96 29.26 0.02
N ALA A 153 -2.85 28.90 0.67
CA ALA A 153 -2.69 28.92 2.12
C ALA A 153 -3.82 28.21 2.90
N CYS A 154 -4.20 27.00 2.46
CA CYS A 154 -5.24 26.21 3.11
C CYS A 154 -4.75 25.43 4.34
N TYR A 155 -3.43 25.37 4.57
CA TYR A 155 -2.74 24.62 5.64
C TYR A 155 -2.90 23.09 5.61
N ARG A 156 -3.53 22.48 4.59
CA ARG A 156 -3.67 21.02 4.50
C ARG A 156 -2.30 20.30 4.47
N CYS A 157 -1.35 20.81 3.68
CA CYS A 157 -0.04 20.17 3.50
C CYS A 157 0.73 20.04 4.82
N VAL A 158 0.86 21.12 5.59
CA VAL A 158 1.60 21.10 6.86
C VAL A 158 0.89 20.26 7.92
N ARG A 159 -0.45 20.32 8.00
CA ARG A 159 -1.24 19.51 8.94
C ARG A 159 -1.14 18.02 8.62
N TYR A 160 -1.18 17.68 7.35
CA TYR A 160 -0.96 16.31 6.92
C TYR A 160 0.48 15.88 7.22
N TYR A 161 1.48 16.61 6.71
CA TYR A 161 2.87 16.16 6.76
C TYR A 161 3.39 16.07 8.21
N LYS A 162 3.16 17.11 9.02
CA LYS A 162 3.64 17.15 10.41
C LYS A 162 2.72 16.37 11.34
N ASP A 163 1.45 16.76 11.39
CA ASP A 163 0.56 16.24 12.43
C ASP A 163 0.10 14.82 12.08
N TYR A 164 -0.28 14.56 10.82
CA TYR A 164 -0.79 13.23 10.40
C TYR A 164 0.32 12.20 10.16
N ALA A 165 1.33 12.54 9.35
CA ALA A 165 2.37 11.62 8.89
C ALA A 165 3.65 11.61 9.77
N GLY A 166 3.80 12.56 10.69
CA GLY A 166 4.94 12.62 11.62
C GLY A 166 6.24 13.18 11.02
N GLY A 167 6.18 13.86 9.88
CA GLY A 167 7.34 14.50 9.27
C GLY A 167 7.79 15.76 10.02
N THR A 168 9.10 15.97 10.12
CA THR A 168 9.71 17.04 10.94
C THR A 168 10.36 18.15 10.11
N ASP A 169 10.61 17.89 8.83
CA ASP A 169 11.44 18.69 7.93
C ASP A 169 10.65 19.61 6.99
N PHE A 170 9.34 19.79 7.22
CA PHE A 170 8.44 20.67 6.45
C PHE A 170 7.63 21.56 7.39
N GLY A 171 7.37 22.81 7.00
CA GLY A 171 6.68 23.78 7.84
C GLY A 171 6.03 24.93 7.08
N VAL A 172 5.57 25.91 7.87
CA VAL A 172 5.03 27.18 7.40
C VAL A 172 5.91 28.33 7.91
N PHE A 173 6.25 29.26 7.01
CA PHE A 173 7.15 30.37 7.28
C PHE A 173 6.53 31.70 6.84
N ALA A 174 7.07 32.80 7.36
CA ALA A 174 6.61 34.17 7.13
C ALA A 174 5.13 34.41 7.55
N ASN A 175 4.56 35.57 7.18
CA ASN A 175 3.21 35.98 7.58
C ASN A 175 2.47 36.74 6.46
N ALA A 176 1.14 36.89 6.63
CA ALA A 176 0.25 37.61 5.72
C ALA A 176 0.43 37.17 4.25
N SER A 177 0.62 38.12 3.34
CA SER A 177 0.85 37.82 1.92
C SER A 177 2.20 37.19 1.64
N ARG A 178 3.10 36.95 2.60
CA ARG A 178 4.42 36.34 2.36
C ARG A 178 4.52 34.89 2.82
N VAL A 179 3.43 34.31 3.35
CA VAL A 179 3.39 32.92 3.85
C VAL A 179 3.96 31.95 2.82
N TYR A 180 4.84 31.06 3.29
CA TYR A 180 5.51 30.05 2.49
C TYR A 180 5.40 28.70 3.16
N PHE A 181 5.13 27.64 2.39
CA PHE A 181 5.07 26.26 2.85
C PHE A 181 6.20 25.50 2.17
N GLY A 182 7.02 24.79 2.93
CA GLY A 182 8.21 24.16 2.39
C GLY A 182 9.12 23.65 3.48
N ARG A 183 10.35 23.31 3.10
CA ARG A 183 11.41 22.95 4.03
C ARG A 183 12.18 24.19 4.49
N PRO A 184 12.89 24.12 5.65
CA PRO A 184 13.86 25.15 6.01
C PRO A 184 14.92 25.37 4.92
N GLU A 185 15.39 24.27 4.33
CA GLU A 185 16.36 24.25 3.23
C GLU A 185 15.90 23.30 2.12
N SER A 186 16.23 23.64 0.86
CA SER A 186 15.86 22.80 -0.29
C SER A 186 16.52 21.42 -0.18
N GLY A 187 15.76 20.36 -0.49
CA GLY A 187 16.25 18.98 -0.51
C GLY A 187 15.11 17.97 -0.41
N THR A 188 15.46 16.68 -0.43
CA THR A 188 14.47 15.58 -0.40
C THR A 188 13.69 15.44 0.91
N LEU A 189 12.36 15.42 0.84
CA LEU A 189 11.49 15.17 1.99
C LEU A 189 11.76 13.79 2.63
N GLU A 190 11.76 13.74 3.96
CA GLU A 190 12.20 12.56 4.71
C GLU A 190 11.07 11.57 5.02
N SER A 191 9.81 12.01 5.11
CA SER A 191 8.68 11.12 5.43
C SER A 191 8.41 10.12 4.30
N GLU A 192 8.15 8.86 4.65
CA GLU A 192 7.73 7.79 3.74
C GLU A 192 6.32 7.96 3.15
N PHE A 193 5.64 9.05 3.54
CA PHE A 193 4.30 9.40 3.06
C PHE A 193 4.25 10.81 2.48
N SER A 194 5.41 11.34 2.06
CA SER A 194 5.52 12.67 1.47
C SER A 194 4.63 12.81 0.24
N GLY A 195 4.50 11.74 -0.55
CA GLY A 195 3.76 11.65 -1.81
C GLY A 195 2.30 12.00 -1.71
N ASN A 196 1.65 11.80 -0.56
CA ASN A 196 0.23 12.17 -0.41
C ASN A 196 0.01 13.68 -0.45
N LEU A 197 1.06 14.51 -0.37
CA LEU A 197 0.93 15.95 -0.62
C LEU A 197 0.31 16.26 -1.99
N THR A 198 0.48 15.39 -2.99
CA THR A 198 -0.09 15.57 -4.34
C THR A 198 -1.62 15.46 -4.35
N GLU A 199 -2.22 14.66 -3.47
CA GLU A 199 -3.69 14.50 -3.37
C GLU A 199 -4.30 15.31 -2.22
N VAL A 200 -3.52 15.59 -1.18
CA VAL A 200 -3.93 16.42 -0.03
C VAL A 200 -4.05 17.89 -0.45
N CYS A 201 -3.13 18.37 -1.30
CA CYS A 201 -3.14 19.74 -1.77
C CYS A 201 -4.33 19.98 -2.71
N PRO A 202 -5.20 20.97 -2.44
CA PRO A 202 -6.37 21.22 -3.30
C PRO A 202 -5.99 21.94 -4.62
N THR A 203 -4.71 22.22 -4.84
CA THR A 203 -4.15 22.91 -6.01
C THR A 203 -2.83 22.26 -6.42
N GLY A 204 -2.28 22.63 -7.58
CA GLY A 204 -1.02 22.09 -8.08
C GLY A 204 0.26 22.68 -7.48
N VAL A 205 0.29 22.89 -6.15
CA VAL A 205 1.54 23.26 -5.45
C VAL A 205 2.48 22.07 -5.34
N PHE A 206 1.93 20.90 -5.03
CA PHE A 206 2.66 19.64 -4.95
C PHE A 206 2.12 18.77 -6.05
N THR A 207 2.98 18.34 -6.96
CA THR A 207 2.57 17.53 -8.11
C THR A 207 3.49 16.34 -8.25
N ASP A 208 2.97 15.25 -8.81
CA ASP A 208 3.74 14.04 -9.03
C ASP A 208 4.84 14.31 -10.06
N LYS A 209 6.11 14.31 -9.62
CA LYS A 209 7.26 14.63 -10.48
C LYS A 209 7.48 13.56 -11.55
N THR A 210 7.08 12.31 -11.28
CA THR A 210 7.17 11.19 -12.23
C THR A 210 6.17 11.36 -13.37
N HIS A 211 5.01 11.97 -13.10
CA HIS A 211 4.00 12.35 -14.09
C HIS A 211 4.37 13.65 -14.84
N SER A 212 4.87 14.65 -14.13
CA SER A 212 5.08 16.02 -14.63
C SER A 212 5.98 16.13 -15.86
N ALA A 213 6.98 15.26 -16.02
CA ALA A 213 7.89 15.31 -17.17
C ALA A 213 7.17 15.10 -18.53
N ARG A 214 6.09 14.31 -18.53
CA ARG A 214 5.27 13.98 -19.70
C ARG A 214 3.80 13.88 -19.27
N TYR A 215 3.27 14.95 -18.68
CA TYR A 215 1.96 14.89 -18.04
C TYR A 215 0.82 14.77 -19.05
N ASN A 216 -0.20 14.03 -18.65
CA ASN A 216 -1.51 13.96 -19.28
C ASN A 216 -2.57 14.49 -18.32
N ARG A 217 -3.70 14.95 -18.88
CA ARG A 217 -4.82 15.40 -18.06
C ARG A 217 -5.56 14.20 -17.49
N LYS A 218 -6.22 14.38 -16.35
CA LYS A 218 -7.05 13.31 -15.75
C LYS A 218 -8.03 12.71 -16.75
N TRP A 219 -8.67 13.56 -17.55
CA TRP A 219 -9.63 13.15 -18.57
C TRP A 219 -8.99 12.55 -19.83
N ASP A 220 -7.67 12.58 -19.98
CA ASP A 220 -6.96 11.91 -21.07
C ASP A 220 -6.51 10.49 -20.68
N MET A 221 -6.57 10.14 -19.39
CA MET A 221 -6.06 8.87 -18.89
C MET A 221 -7.15 7.81 -18.75
N GLN A 222 -6.74 6.57 -18.95
CA GLN A 222 -7.52 5.38 -18.68
C GLN A 222 -7.10 4.78 -17.34
N TYR A 223 -8.05 4.36 -16.52
CA TYR A 223 -7.78 3.83 -15.17
C TYR A 223 -8.41 2.46 -14.97
N ALA A 224 -7.85 1.67 -14.06
CA ALA A 224 -8.53 0.49 -13.54
C ALA A 224 -8.40 0.39 -12.01
N PRO A 225 -9.36 -0.23 -11.31
CA PRO A 225 -9.21 -0.57 -9.90
C PRO A 225 -8.06 -1.58 -9.75
N SER A 226 -7.18 -1.38 -8.79
CA SER A 226 -6.07 -2.31 -8.55
C SER A 226 -5.66 -2.35 -7.07
N VAL A 227 -4.67 -3.19 -6.78
CA VAL A 227 -4.07 -3.44 -5.46
C VAL A 227 -2.57 -3.18 -5.57
N CYS A 228 -1.97 -2.60 -4.53
CA CYS A 228 -0.54 -2.35 -4.49
C CYS A 228 0.26 -3.64 -4.22
N PHE A 229 1.22 -3.95 -5.09
CA PHE A 229 2.12 -5.12 -4.97
C PHE A 229 3.39 -4.83 -4.15
N GLY A 230 3.47 -3.67 -3.49
CA GLY A 230 4.67 -3.22 -2.80
C GLY A 230 4.95 -3.91 -1.46
N CYS A 231 3.93 -4.42 -0.77
CA CYS A 231 4.06 -5.13 0.51
C CYS A 231 2.78 -5.95 0.75
N SER A 232 2.69 -6.64 1.90
CA SER A 232 1.53 -7.47 2.25
C SER A 232 0.28 -6.71 2.67
N SER A 233 0.32 -5.38 2.85
CA SER A 233 -0.82 -4.59 3.34
C SER A 233 -2.02 -4.51 2.37
N GLY A 234 -1.82 -4.71 1.06
CA GLY A 234 -2.91 -4.74 0.08
C GLY A 234 -3.65 -3.41 -0.13
N CYS A 235 -2.96 -2.26 -0.06
CA CYS A 235 -3.57 -0.94 -0.31
C CYS A 235 -4.24 -0.86 -1.68
N ASN A 236 -5.42 -0.23 -1.76
CA ASN A 236 -6.16 -0.05 -3.02
C ASN A 236 -5.63 1.15 -3.80
N ILE A 237 -5.37 0.93 -5.09
CA ILE A 237 -4.80 1.95 -5.99
C ILE A 237 -5.60 2.07 -7.28
N SER A 238 -5.50 3.23 -7.92
CA SER A 238 -6.05 3.54 -9.25
C SER A 238 -4.91 3.96 -10.18
N PRO A 239 -4.18 3.01 -10.79
CA PRO A 239 -3.20 3.31 -11.84
C PRO A 239 -3.88 3.97 -13.05
N GLY A 240 -3.31 5.09 -13.50
CA GLY A 240 -3.72 5.81 -14.70
C GLY A 240 -2.70 5.63 -15.82
N GLU A 241 -3.16 5.30 -17.01
CA GLU A 241 -2.37 4.99 -18.19
C GLU A 241 -2.60 6.02 -19.30
N ARG A 242 -1.54 6.25 -20.10
CA ARG A 242 -1.65 6.89 -21.41
C ARG A 242 -0.49 6.53 -22.35
N TYR A 243 -0.82 6.04 -23.55
CA TYR A 243 0.10 5.64 -24.61
C TYR A 243 0.94 4.37 -24.30
N GLY A 244 0.33 3.38 -23.66
CA GLY A 244 0.96 2.14 -23.23
C GLY A 244 1.88 2.28 -22.02
N GLU A 245 1.80 3.39 -21.29
CA GLU A 245 2.64 3.70 -20.13
C GLU A 245 1.78 4.08 -18.92
N ILE A 246 2.08 3.53 -17.74
CA ILE A 246 1.52 4.00 -16.48
C ILE A 246 2.08 5.39 -16.18
N ARG A 247 1.20 6.39 -16.07
CA ARG A 247 1.57 7.79 -15.90
C ARG A 247 1.56 8.23 -14.45
N ARG A 248 0.60 7.73 -13.67
CA ARG A 248 0.47 8.05 -12.24
C ARG A 248 -0.33 6.99 -11.51
N VAL A 249 -0.19 6.94 -10.19
CA VAL A 249 -1.00 6.09 -9.31
C VAL A 249 -1.74 6.98 -8.31
N GLU A 250 -3.07 6.89 -8.33
CA GLU A 250 -3.95 7.56 -7.37
C GLU A 250 -4.34 6.63 -6.23
N ASN A 251 -4.60 7.19 -5.05
CA ASN A 251 -5.22 6.46 -3.96
C ASN A 251 -6.67 6.09 -4.33
N ARG A 252 -6.96 4.79 -4.39
CA ARG A 252 -8.34 4.31 -4.51
C ARG A 252 -8.91 4.15 -3.11
N PHE A 253 -10.00 4.85 -2.83
CA PHE A 253 -10.58 4.84 -1.49
C PHE A 253 -11.04 3.44 -1.10
N ASN A 254 -10.67 3.01 0.09
CA ASN A 254 -11.18 1.82 0.75
C ASN A 254 -11.30 2.14 2.24
N GLY A 255 -12.52 2.14 2.75
CA GLY A 255 -12.83 2.51 4.13
C GLY A 255 -12.29 1.54 5.17
N GLU A 256 -11.84 0.34 4.83
CA GLU A 256 -11.25 -0.63 5.77
C GLU A 256 -9.72 -0.74 5.67
N VAL A 257 -9.13 -0.31 4.54
CA VAL A 257 -7.69 -0.51 4.24
C VAL A 257 -6.90 0.80 4.30
N ASN A 258 -6.82 1.55 3.20
CA ASN A 258 -5.93 2.70 3.03
C ASN A 258 -6.62 4.07 3.13
N GLN A 259 -7.96 4.10 3.20
CA GLN A 259 -8.76 5.33 3.21
C GLN A 259 -8.28 6.32 2.13
N TYR A 260 -7.59 7.40 2.52
CA TYR A 260 -7.13 8.48 1.64
C TYR A 260 -5.62 8.47 1.35
N PHE A 261 -4.84 7.53 1.90
CA PHE A 261 -3.38 7.64 1.93
C PHE A 261 -2.63 6.39 1.46
N LEU A 262 -1.59 6.60 0.66
CA LEU A 262 -0.61 5.57 0.24
C LEU A 262 0.77 5.87 0.82
N CYS A 263 1.62 4.85 0.99
CA CYS A 263 3.05 5.11 1.18
C CYS A 263 3.73 5.47 -0.14
N ASP A 264 4.89 6.13 -0.06
CA ASP A 264 5.64 6.58 -1.24
C ASP A 264 6.08 5.39 -2.10
N LYS A 265 6.40 4.24 -1.48
CA LYS A 265 6.66 2.96 -2.18
C LYS A 265 5.48 2.55 -3.05
N GLY A 266 4.26 2.58 -2.52
CA GLY A 266 3.07 2.16 -3.24
C GLY A 266 2.63 3.13 -4.32
N ARG A 267 2.90 4.43 -4.13
CA ARG A 267 2.54 5.49 -5.08
C ARG A 267 3.51 5.58 -6.25
N PHE A 268 4.81 5.61 -5.98
CA PHE A 268 5.83 5.89 -6.99
C PHE A 268 6.63 4.66 -7.41
N GLY A 269 6.42 3.50 -6.77
CA GLY A 269 7.19 2.27 -7.01
C GLY A 269 6.66 1.38 -8.14
N THR A 270 5.79 1.88 -9.01
CA THR A 270 5.19 1.14 -10.14
C THR A 270 5.91 1.35 -11.47
N GLY A 271 6.93 2.22 -11.50
CA GLY A 271 7.64 2.57 -12.73
C GLY A 271 8.37 1.41 -13.42
N TYR A 272 8.60 0.30 -12.71
CA TYR A 272 9.14 -0.93 -13.31
C TYR A 272 8.28 -1.45 -14.47
N VAL A 273 6.97 -1.20 -14.48
CA VAL A 273 6.05 -1.58 -15.56
C VAL A 273 6.41 -0.87 -16.87
N ASN A 274 6.95 0.34 -16.81
CA ASN A 274 7.29 1.12 -18.00
C ASN A 274 8.69 0.84 -18.56
N ARG A 275 9.46 -0.06 -17.94
CA ARG A 275 10.83 -0.31 -18.40
C ARG A 275 10.85 -0.97 -19.78
N GLU A 276 11.83 -0.57 -20.58
CA GLU A 276 12.03 -1.05 -21.95
C GLU A 276 12.69 -2.43 -22.01
N ASP A 277 13.42 -2.82 -20.95
CA ASP A 277 14.14 -4.10 -20.86
C ASP A 277 13.23 -5.29 -20.50
N ARG A 278 11.92 -5.07 -20.32
CA ARG A 278 10.96 -6.14 -20.00
C ARG A 278 10.76 -7.09 -21.18
N PRO A 279 10.57 -8.40 -20.95
CA PRO A 279 10.14 -9.32 -22.00
C PRO A 279 8.71 -8.99 -22.46
N ARG A 280 8.56 -8.51 -23.70
CA ARG A 280 7.26 -8.15 -24.30
C ARG A 280 6.71 -9.20 -25.27
N GLN A 281 7.55 -10.18 -25.60
CA GLN A 281 7.26 -11.29 -26.49
C GLN A 281 7.96 -12.55 -25.94
N PRO A 282 7.49 -13.75 -26.30
CA PRO A 282 8.20 -14.98 -25.98
C PRO A 282 9.61 -14.99 -26.59
N GLN A 283 10.56 -15.60 -25.86
CA GLN A 283 11.96 -15.67 -26.26
C GLN A 283 12.51 -17.08 -26.06
N PHE A 284 13.33 -17.55 -26.99
CA PHE A 284 14.28 -18.63 -26.74
C PHE A 284 15.62 -18.02 -26.36
N ARG A 285 16.21 -18.52 -25.29
CA ARG A 285 17.44 -18.00 -24.70
C ARG A 285 18.55 -19.05 -24.74
N ASN A 286 19.78 -18.57 -24.92
CA ASN A 286 20.99 -19.36 -24.81
C ASN A 286 22.08 -18.47 -24.20
N GLY A 287 22.20 -18.52 -22.86
CA GLY A 287 22.96 -17.52 -22.10
C GLY A 287 22.38 -16.12 -22.31
N ASP A 288 23.23 -15.14 -22.60
CA ASP A 288 22.83 -13.75 -22.81
C ASP A 288 22.12 -13.50 -24.16
N ALA A 289 22.15 -14.46 -25.08
CA ALA A 289 21.47 -14.33 -26.37
C ALA A 289 19.98 -14.66 -26.23
N ALA A 290 19.11 -13.72 -26.62
CA ALA A 290 17.66 -13.91 -26.67
C ALA A 290 17.14 -13.75 -28.10
N ALA A 291 16.40 -14.75 -28.58
CA ALA A 291 15.71 -14.73 -29.86
C ALA A 291 14.20 -14.66 -29.62
N THR A 292 13.58 -13.56 -30.02
CA THR A 292 12.11 -13.42 -30.01
C THR A 292 11.46 -14.42 -30.96
N VAL A 293 10.37 -15.04 -30.51
CA VAL A 293 9.58 -15.99 -31.30
C VAL A 293 8.08 -15.67 -31.25
N THR A 294 7.29 -16.29 -32.14
CA THR A 294 5.82 -16.14 -32.12
C THR A 294 5.21 -16.92 -30.96
N VAL A 295 3.96 -16.59 -30.61
CA VAL A 295 3.16 -17.30 -29.61
C VAL A 295 3.07 -18.80 -29.95
N ASP A 296 2.73 -19.14 -31.19
CA ASP A 296 2.58 -20.53 -31.62
C ASP A 296 3.91 -21.30 -31.51
N GLN A 297 5.02 -20.69 -31.96
CA GLN A 297 6.35 -21.31 -31.85
C GLN A 297 6.74 -21.56 -30.38
N ALA A 298 6.43 -20.61 -29.50
CA ALA A 298 6.70 -20.76 -28.08
C ALA A 298 5.86 -21.89 -27.47
N LEU A 299 4.55 -21.94 -27.75
CA LEU A 299 3.66 -23.00 -27.26
C LEU A 299 4.07 -24.37 -27.78
N ASP A 300 4.31 -24.52 -29.08
CA ASP A 300 4.73 -25.79 -29.69
C ASP A 300 6.03 -26.30 -29.06
N GLN A 301 7.02 -25.41 -28.88
CA GLN A 301 8.29 -25.76 -28.26
C GLN A 301 8.11 -26.16 -26.79
N VAL A 302 7.35 -25.38 -26.02
CA VAL A 302 7.10 -25.68 -24.60
C VAL A 302 6.35 -26.99 -24.44
N ILE A 303 5.25 -27.19 -25.17
CA ILE A 303 4.47 -28.45 -25.15
C ILE A 303 5.38 -29.62 -25.51
N GLY A 304 6.17 -29.50 -26.59
CA GLY A 304 7.11 -30.55 -27.00
C GLY A 304 8.16 -30.89 -25.94
N GLN A 305 8.64 -29.90 -25.18
CA GLN A 305 9.61 -30.10 -24.10
C GLN A 305 9.00 -30.66 -22.81
N LEU A 306 7.70 -30.47 -22.57
CA LEU A 306 7.02 -30.96 -21.37
C LEU A 306 6.32 -32.31 -21.59
N GLN A 307 5.95 -32.65 -22.83
CA GLN A 307 5.18 -33.87 -23.13
C GLN A 307 5.91 -35.14 -22.68
N GLY A 308 5.25 -35.93 -21.84
CA GLY A 308 5.78 -37.21 -21.35
C GLY A 308 6.90 -37.09 -20.31
N LYS A 309 7.20 -35.88 -19.84
CA LYS A 309 8.23 -35.59 -18.82
C LYS A 309 7.60 -35.33 -17.45
N LYS A 310 8.39 -35.47 -16.39
CA LYS A 310 8.05 -34.99 -15.06
C LYS A 310 8.38 -33.50 -14.97
N VAL A 311 7.36 -32.68 -14.71
CA VAL A 311 7.49 -31.23 -14.68
C VAL A 311 7.36 -30.73 -13.25
N LEU A 312 8.34 -29.94 -12.80
CA LEU A 312 8.25 -29.20 -11.55
C LEU A 312 7.67 -27.80 -11.82
N GLY A 313 6.65 -27.39 -11.06
CA GLY A 313 6.10 -26.03 -11.14
C GLY A 313 6.49 -25.22 -9.91
N ILE A 314 7.12 -24.05 -10.12
CA ILE A 314 7.49 -23.11 -9.06
C ILE A 314 6.64 -21.84 -9.20
N GLY A 315 5.68 -21.68 -8.29
CA GLY A 315 4.80 -20.52 -8.20
C GLY A 315 5.44 -19.31 -7.55
N SER A 316 4.61 -18.32 -7.19
CA SER A 316 5.08 -17.08 -6.60
C SER A 316 4.02 -16.36 -5.76
N PRO A 317 4.39 -15.81 -4.59
CA PRO A 317 3.55 -14.90 -3.82
C PRO A 317 3.46 -13.49 -4.45
N ARG A 318 4.16 -13.22 -5.56
CA ARG A 318 3.90 -12.04 -6.43
C ARG A 318 2.78 -12.30 -7.43
N ALA A 319 2.65 -13.54 -7.89
CA ALA A 319 1.66 -13.91 -8.90
C ALA A 319 0.25 -13.97 -8.28
N SER A 320 -0.76 -13.88 -9.15
CA SER A 320 -2.15 -14.03 -8.72
C SER A 320 -2.46 -15.46 -8.27
N LEU A 321 -3.57 -15.64 -7.55
CA LEU A 321 -4.07 -16.98 -7.21
C LEU A 321 -4.35 -17.82 -8.46
N GLU A 322 -4.87 -17.19 -9.52
CA GLU A 322 -5.20 -17.83 -10.78
C GLU A 322 -3.96 -18.35 -11.51
N SER A 323 -2.88 -17.56 -11.56
CA SER A 323 -1.60 -18.00 -12.15
C SER A 323 -0.98 -19.16 -11.36
N ASN A 324 -1.03 -19.12 -10.03
CA ASN A 324 -0.54 -20.22 -9.20
C ASN A 324 -1.40 -21.49 -9.33
N TYR A 325 -2.71 -21.32 -9.45
CA TYR A 325 -3.63 -22.43 -9.68
C TYR A 325 -3.41 -23.10 -11.03
N ALA A 326 -3.34 -22.32 -12.11
CA ALA A 326 -3.06 -22.84 -13.45
C ALA A 326 -1.73 -23.60 -13.51
N LEU A 327 -0.70 -23.14 -12.78
CA LEU A 327 0.58 -23.86 -12.68
C LEU A 327 0.40 -25.21 -11.99
N ARG A 328 -0.35 -25.25 -10.88
CA ARG A 328 -0.63 -26.50 -10.16
C ARG A 328 -1.44 -27.49 -11.00
N GLU A 329 -2.39 -27.02 -11.80
CA GLU A 329 -3.15 -27.88 -12.72
C GLU A 329 -2.29 -28.44 -13.86
N LEU A 330 -1.32 -27.66 -14.35
CA LEU A 330 -0.36 -28.11 -15.36
C LEU A 330 0.56 -29.22 -14.82
N VAL A 331 1.13 -29.07 -13.62
CA VAL A 331 2.18 -29.97 -13.11
C VAL A 331 1.68 -31.03 -12.13
N GLY A 332 0.46 -30.87 -11.60
CA GLY A 332 -0.10 -31.67 -10.52
C GLY A 332 0.30 -31.17 -9.14
N GLN A 333 -0.57 -31.40 -8.15
CA GLN A 333 -0.39 -30.92 -6.76
C GLN A 333 0.93 -31.35 -6.13
N ASP A 334 1.37 -32.60 -6.37
CA ASP A 334 2.59 -33.15 -5.78
C ASP A 334 3.89 -32.53 -6.35
N ASN A 335 3.81 -31.88 -7.52
CA ASN A 335 4.96 -31.23 -8.18
C ASN A 335 4.87 -29.69 -8.14
N TYR A 336 3.93 -29.14 -7.39
CA TYR A 336 3.75 -27.69 -7.27
C TYR A 336 4.45 -27.14 -6.01
N SER A 337 5.22 -26.08 -6.22
CA SER A 337 5.85 -25.29 -5.17
C SER A 337 5.25 -23.90 -5.07
N THR A 338 5.17 -23.38 -3.85
CA THR A 338 4.82 -21.98 -3.60
C THR A 338 5.92 -21.00 -4.05
N GLY A 339 7.14 -21.51 -4.28
CA GLY A 339 8.33 -20.75 -4.63
C GLY A 339 8.92 -19.93 -3.48
N MET A 340 8.38 -20.05 -2.26
CA MET A 340 8.99 -19.51 -1.05
C MET A 340 10.07 -20.47 -0.53
N SER A 341 11.12 -19.94 0.10
CA SER A 341 12.06 -20.79 0.84
C SER A 341 11.33 -21.53 1.97
N GLN A 342 11.85 -22.68 2.42
CA GLN A 342 11.25 -23.46 3.50
C GLN A 342 11.08 -22.62 4.76
N LYS A 343 12.08 -21.79 5.07
CA LYS A 343 12.03 -20.89 6.22
C LYS A 343 10.91 -19.85 6.07
N GLU A 344 10.81 -19.21 4.92
CA GLU A 344 9.77 -18.22 4.64
C GLU A 344 8.37 -18.86 4.67
N GLN A 345 8.19 -19.99 3.99
CA GLN A 345 6.92 -20.71 3.94
C GLN A 345 6.44 -21.12 5.35
N ASN A 346 7.33 -21.70 6.17
CA ASN A 346 7.00 -22.08 7.55
C ASN A 346 6.50 -20.88 8.38
N LEU A 347 7.11 -19.70 8.20
CA LEU A 347 6.71 -18.48 8.91
C LEU A 347 5.33 -17.98 8.45
N VAL A 348 5.08 -17.94 7.15
CA VAL A 348 3.79 -17.48 6.61
C VAL A 348 2.66 -18.46 6.96
N GLU A 349 2.91 -19.77 6.89
CA GLU A 349 1.95 -20.80 7.32
C GLU A 349 1.67 -20.73 8.83
N LEU A 350 2.71 -20.46 9.64
CA LEU A 350 2.53 -20.21 11.07
C LEU A 350 1.66 -18.97 11.31
N ALA A 351 1.91 -17.87 10.59
CA ALA A 351 1.09 -16.65 10.68
C ALA A 351 -0.38 -16.92 10.31
N ALA A 352 -0.64 -17.63 9.21
CA ALA A 352 -1.98 -18.05 8.81
C ALA A 352 -2.66 -18.92 9.89
N SER A 353 -1.91 -19.86 10.47
CA SER A 353 -2.39 -20.73 11.56
C SER A 353 -2.72 -19.93 12.84
N ILE A 354 -1.89 -18.93 13.18
CA ILE A 354 -2.13 -18.03 14.33
C ILE A 354 -3.41 -17.24 14.09
N MET A 355 -3.57 -16.59 12.93
CA MET A 355 -4.74 -15.77 12.62
C MET A 355 -6.05 -16.57 12.53
N GLN A 356 -5.98 -17.88 12.31
CA GLN A 356 -7.15 -18.78 12.36
C GLN A 356 -7.47 -19.27 13.79
N THR A 357 -6.67 -18.95 14.80
CA THR A 357 -6.85 -19.47 16.16
C THR A 357 -8.09 -18.89 16.84
N GLN A 358 -8.85 -19.72 17.55
CA GLN A 358 -10.00 -19.31 18.35
C GLN A 358 -9.60 -18.28 19.40
N GLY A 359 -10.41 -17.22 19.53
CA GLY A 359 -10.16 -16.13 20.49
C GLY A 359 -9.15 -15.09 20.02
N ILE A 360 -8.50 -15.29 18.86
CA ILE A 360 -7.68 -14.26 18.22
C ILE A 360 -8.54 -13.42 17.28
N HIS A 361 -8.57 -12.11 17.52
CA HIS A 361 -9.18 -11.14 16.62
C HIS A 361 -8.11 -10.54 15.71
N ASN A 362 -8.34 -10.61 14.39
CA ASN A 362 -7.45 -10.00 13.39
C ASN A 362 -8.06 -8.66 13.00
N PRO A 363 -7.53 -7.50 13.45
CA PRO A 363 -8.07 -6.21 13.05
C PRO A 363 -7.80 -5.93 11.59
N ASN A 364 -8.70 -5.18 10.94
CA ASN A 364 -8.40 -4.58 9.65
C ASN A 364 -7.48 -3.34 9.82
N MET A 365 -6.89 -2.87 8.73
CA MET A 365 -5.97 -1.73 8.75
C MET A 365 -6.56 -0.45 9.37
N ARG A 366 -7.82 -0.11 9.09
CA ARG A 366 -8.48 1.05 9.73
C ARG A 366 -8.67 0.83 11.22
N GLU A 367 -9.03 -0.38 11.62
CA GLU A 367 -9.31 -0.70 13.01
C GLU A 367 -8.08 -0.44 13.90
N ILE A 368 -6.85 -0.64 13.39
CA ILE A 368 -5.60 -0.33 14.09
C ILE A 368 -5.57 1.11 14.62
N GLU A 369 -6.15 2.08 13.91
CA GLU A 369 -6.20 3.48 14.31
C GLU A 369 -7.04 3.74 15.57
N SER A 370 -7.89 2.78 15.97
CA SER A 370 -8.79 2.88 17.12
C SER A 370 -8.25 2.29 18.43
N TYR A 371 -7.11 1.58 18.39
CA TYR A 371 -6.55 0.93 19.57
C TYR A 371 -5.97 1.95 20.56
N ASP A 372 -6.03 1.65 21.86
CA ASP A 372 -5.62 2.55 22.95
C ASP A 372 -4.34 2.10 23.66
N ALA A 373 -3.79 0.93 23.32
CA ALA A 373 -2.42 0.52 23.63
C ALA A 373 -1.87 -0.40 22.53
N VAL A 374 -0.60 -0.27 22.16
CA VAL A 374 0.03 -1.09 21.11
C VAL A 374 1.36 -1.68 21.59
N LEU A 375 1.57 -2.97 21.37
CA LEU A 375 2.86 -3.65 21.49
C LEU A 375 3.31 -4.11 20.10
N ILE A 376 4.43 -3.56 19.61
CA ILE A 376 5.11 -4.01 18.40
C ILE A 376 6.24 -4.94 18.81
N LEU A 377 6.17 -6.20 18.37
CA LEU A 377 7.09 -7.27 18.74
C LEU A 377 7.84 -7.79 17.52
N GLY A 378 9.10 -7.37 17.40
CA GLY A 378 10.06 -7.86 16.41
C GLY A 378 9.87 -7.30 15.00
N GLU A 379 9.26 -6.14 14.84
CA GLU A 379 8.89 -5.64 13.51
C GLU A 379 9.12 -4.13 13.35
N ASP A 380 9.82 -3.73 12.27
CA ASP A 380 9.90 -2.32 11.86
C ASP A 380 8.86 -2.02 10.78
N LEU A 381 7.68 -1.63 11.23
CA LEU A 381 6.53 -1.36 10.37
C LEU A 381 6.81 -0.25 9.34
N THR A 382 7.72 0.69 9.63
CA THR A 382 8.05 1.77 8.68
C THR A 382 8.73 1.24 7.42
N GLN A 383 9.41 0.09 7.55
CA GLN A 383 10.13 -0.54 6.45
C GLN A 383 9.32 -1.68 5.81
N THR A 384 8.57 -2.46 6.60
CA THR A 384 7.91 -3.68 6.12
C THR A 384 6.42 -3.51 5.81
N ALA A 385 5.69 -2.71 6.59
CA ALA A 385 4.26 -2.45 6.42
C ALA A 385 3.91 -0.96 6.63
N PRO A 386 4.37 -0.04 5.75
CA PRO A 386 4.34 1.39 6.04
C PRO A 386 2.93 1.91 6.35
N ARG A 387 1.91 1.48 5.60
CA ARG A 387 0.54 1.91 5.89
C ARG A 387 0.12 1.54 7.31
N MET A 388 0.51 0.37 7.82
CA MET A 388 0.26 0.00 9.21
C MET A 388 0.96 0.93 10.20
N ALA A 389 2.22 1.31 9.93
CA ALA A 389 2.94 2.29 10.75
C ALA A 389 2.18 3.63 10.84
N LEU A 390 1.60 4.10 9.73
CA LEU A 390 0.78 5.31 9.72
C LEU A 390 -0.50 5.16 10.58
N SER A 391 -1.09 3.96 10.63
CA SER A 391 -2.23 3.67 11.52
C SER A 391 -1.83 3.63 12.99
N VAL A 392 -0.68 3.06 13.32
CA VAL A 392 -0.12 3.10 14.69
C VAL A 392 0.13 4.55 15.14
N ARG A 393 0.61 5.42 14.23
CA ARG A 393 0.73 6.86 14.51
C ARG A 393 -0.62 7.52 14.82
N GLN A 394 -1.71 7.09 14.19
CA GLN A 394 -3.04 7.61 14.54
C GLN A 394 -3.52 7.05 15.89
N ALA A 395 -3.23 5.77 16.20
CA ALA A 395 -3.54 5.17 17.49
C ALA A 395 -2.87 5.91 18.66
N ALA A 396 -1.62 6.38 18.46
CA ALA A 396 -0.90 7.21 19.42
C ALA A 396 -1.67 8.48 19.83
N LYS A 397 -2.53 9.01 18.96
CA LYS A 397 -3.30 10.24 19.22
C LYS A 397 -4.62 10.00 19.95
N ASN A 398 -5.03 8.75 20.15
CA ASN A 398 -6.32 8.46 20.79
C ASN A 398 -6.39 8.99 22.22
N LYS A 399 -5.25 9.08 22.93
CA LYS A 399 -5.22 9.74 24.24
C LYS A 399 -5.64 11.21 24.20
N ALA A 400 -5.15 11.96 23.21
CA ALA A 400 -5.54 13.35 23.02
C ALA A 400 -7.04 13.48 22.68
N LYS A 401 -7.57 12.58 21.85
CA LYS A 401 -9.01 12.52 21.54
C LYS A 401 -9.86 12.18 22.77
N GLU A 402 -9.42 11.22 23.59
CA GLU A 402 -10.07 10.87 24.86
C GLU A 402 -10.12 12.07 25.81
N MET A 403 -9.02 12.80 25.94
CA MET A 403 -8.94 14.01 26.77
C MET A 403 -9.85 15.13 26.23
N ALA A 404 -9.91 15.33 24.91
CA ALA A 404 -10.81 16.28 24.28
C ALA A 404 -12.28 15.91 24.48
N ALA A 405 -12.63 14.63 24.37
CA ALA A 405 -13.98 14.13 24.67
C ALA A 405 -14.40 14.43 26.12
N LYS A 406 -13.50 14.28 27.10
CA LYS A 406 -13.78 14.61 28.51
C LYS A 406 -14.12 16.09 28.75
N THR A 407 -13.61 16.99 27.91
CA THR A 407 -13.94 18.42 27.96
C THR A 407 -15.07 18.81 27.02
N ARG A 408 -15.74 17.83 26.39
CA ARG A 408 -16.80 18.02 25.38
C ARG A 408 -16.32 18.80 24.16
N THR A 409 -15.04 18.66 23.82
CA THR A 409 -14.47 19.23 22.60
C THR A 409 -14.60 18.21 21.47
N PRO A 410 -15.31 18.53 20.38
CA PRO A 410 -15.40 17.64 19.22
C PRO A 410 -14.03 17.32 18.61
N ASP A 411 -13.85 16.10 18.13
CA ASP A 411 -12.60 15.58 17.56
C ASP A 411 -12.20 16.27 16.25
N TRP A 412 -13.17 16.71 15.45
CA TRP A 412 -12.95 17.43 14.20
C TRP A 412 -12.39 18.85 14.41
N LEU A 413 -12.32 19.36 15.64
CA LEU A 413 -11.61 20.58 15.98
C LEU A 413 -10.11 20.29 16.21
N ALA A 414 -9.36 20.18 15.12
CA ALA A 414 -7.96 19.72 15.13
C ALA A 414 -7.07 20.48 16.12
N GLU A 415 -7.08 21.82 16.07
CA GLU A 415 -6.27 22.69 16.93
C GLU A 415 -6.63 22.57 18.43
N PRO A 416 -7.92 22.69 18.83
CA PRO A 416 -8.33 22.42 20.21
C PRO A 416 -7.93 21.03 20.74
N VAL A 417 -8.13 19.97 19.96
CA VAL A 417 -7.75 18.60 20.37
C VAL A 417 -6.26 18.52 20.65
N GLN A 418 -5.43 19.06 19.75
CA GLN A 418 -3.97 19.08 19.91
C GLN A 418 -3.54 19.84 21.17
N ARG A 419 -4.15 21.02 21.45
CA ARG A 419 -3.82 21.82 22.64
C ARG A 419 -4.22 21.16 23.95
N ILE A 420 -5.34 20.43 23.95
CA ILE A 420 -5.79 19.68 25.12
C ILE A 420 -4.87 18.49 25.38
N GLY A 421 -4.52 17.74 24.33
CA GLY A 421 -3.66 16.57 24.43
C GLY A 421 -2.20 16.89 24.75
N GLN A 422 -1.66 17.99 24.22
CA GLN A 422 -0.23 18.32 24.28
C GLN A 422 0.62 17.13 23.82
N ASP A 423 1.52 16.63 24.68
CA ASP A 423 2.40 15.49 24.41
C ASP A 423 1.78 14.15 24.85
N ALA A 424 0.53 14.15 25.35
CA ALA A 424 -0.12 12.93 25.80
C ALA A 424 -0.41 11.99 24.62
N LYS A 425 0.21 10.80 24.67
CA LYS A 425 0.06 9.74 23.67
C LYS A 425 -0.55 8.49 24.30
N SER A 426 -1.27 7.72 23.49
CA SER A 426 -1.64 6.36 23.84
C SER A 426 -0.35 5.51 23.95
N PRO A 427 -0.26 4.58 24.90
CA PRO A 427 0.96 3.79 25.10
C PRO A 427 1.32 2.94 23.88
N ILE A 428 2.56 3.09 23.41
CA ILE A 428 3.15 2.27 22.34
C ILE A 428 4.47 1.71 22.83
N TYR A 429 4.60 0.38 22.85
CA TYR A 429 5.85 -0.29 23.18
C TYR A 429 6.45 -0.94 21.94
N ILE A 430 7.76 -0.77 21.75
CA ILE A 430 8.48 -1.31 20.59
C ILE A 430 9.62 -2.19 21.05
N LEU A 431 9.58 -3.47 20.68
CA LEU A 431 10.66 -4.42 20.85
C LEU A 431 11.19 -4.73 19.45
N ALA A 432 12.37 -4.22 19.11
CA ALA A 432 12.91 -4.33 17.75
C ALA A 432 14.39 -4.74 17.79
N ALA A 433 14.93 -5.16 16.65
CA ALA A 433 16.35 -5.49 16.56
C ALA A 433 17.24 -4.29 16.25
N THR A 434 16.65 -3.14 15.94
CA THR A 434 17.31 -1.84 15.74
C THR A 434 16.31 -0.74 16.06
N GLN A 435 16.79 0.50 16.20
CA GLN A 435 15.91 1.64 16.42
C GLN A 435 15.01 1.87 15.18
N THR A 436 13.73 2.11 15.42
CA THR A 436 12.73 2.29 14.35
C THR A 436 12.30 3.75 14.27
N ARG A 437 11.79 4.18 13.11
CA ARG A 437 11.25 5.54 12.97
C ARG A 437 9.95 5.79 13.74
N LEU A 438 9.33 4.77 14.34
CA LEU A 438 8.19 4.94 15.25
C LEU A 438 8.60 5.25 16.70
N ALA A 439 9.91 5.27 17.00
CA ALA A 439 10.43 5.64 18.32
C ALA A 439 9.94 7.02 18.80
N ASP A 440 9.68 7.95 17.87
CA ASP A 440 9.17 9.30 18.16
C ASP A 440 7.77 9.31 18.80
N VAL A 441 6.99 8.24 18.65
CA VAL A 441 5.68 8.04 19.28
C VAL A 441 5.67 6.93 20.33
N ALA A 442 6.80 6.27 20.58
CA ALA A 442 6.91 5.21 21.56
C ALA A 442 6.87 5.74 23.01
N THR A 443 6.23 4.97 23.89
CA THR A 443 6.25 5.15 25.35
C THR A 443 7.45 4.44 25.98
N GLY A 444 7.84 3.30 25.40
CA GLY A 444 9.06 2.60 25.76
C GLY A 444 9.54 1.75 24.60
N GLU A 445 10.85 1.70 24.40
CA GLU A 445 11.47 0.87 23.37
C GLU A 445 12.62 0.05 23.95
N VAL A 446 12.89 -1.09 23.33
CA VAL A 446 14.08 -1.90 23.60
C VAL A 446 14.62 -2.46 22.30
N VAL A 447 15.93 -2.32 22.13
CA VAL A 447 16.69 -2.97 21.07
C VAL A 447 17.29 -4.25 21.62
N ALA A 448 16.92 -5.40 21.05
CA ALA A 448 17.33 -6.71 21.56
C ALA A 448 17.49 -7.74 20.42
N SER A 449 18.19 -8.83 20.70
CA SER A 449 18.34 -9.92 19.74
C SER A 449 16.97 -10.55 19.42
N PRO A 450 16.76 -11.17 18.23
CA PRO A 450 15.50 -11.86 17.94
C PRO A 450 15.07 -12.88 19.02
N ASN A 451 16.04 -13.61 19.60
CA ASN A 451 15.80 -14.53 20.71
C ASN A 451 15.31 -13.81 21.97
N ASP A 452 15.94 -12.70 22.34
CA ASP A 452 15.58 -11.93 23.53
C ASP A 452 14.25 -11.19 23.36
N ILE A 453 13.94 -10.70 22.16
CA ILE A 453 12.63 -10.16 21.80
C ILE A 453 11.55 -11.21 22.05
N ALA A 454 11.72 -12.43 21.55
CA ALA A 454 10.78 -13.52 21.76
C ALA A 454 10.62 -13.84 23.26
N ARG A 455 11.73 -14.00 24.00
CA ARG A 455 11.72 -14.28 25.45
C ARG A 455 11.01 -13.18 26.24
N LEU A 456 11.26 -11.91 25.89
CA LEU A 456 10.58 -10.78 26.52
C LEU A 456 9.09 -10.77 26.20
N GLY A 457 8.69 -11.06 24.96
CA GLY A 457 7.28 -11.24 24.59
C GLY A 457 6.58 -12.35 25.38
N PHE A 458 7.25 -13.50 25.59
CA PHE A 458 6.73 -14.56 26.45
C PHE A 458 6.63 -14.14 27.92
N ALA A 459 7.58 -13.34 28.42
CA ALA A 459 7.49 -12.78 29.76
C ALA A 459 6.33 -11.79 29.90
N VAL A 460 6.06 -10.97 28.88
CA VAL A 460 4.84 -10.14 28.84
C VAL A 460 3.60 -11.03 28.90
N ALA A 461 3.56 -12.12 28.12
CA ALA A 461 2.43 -13.04 28.13
C ALA A 461 2.21 -13.68 29.52
N ALA A 462 3.28 -14.14 30.18
CA ALA A 462 3.25 -14.68 31.53
C ALA A 462 2.76 -13.62 32.56
N ALA A 463 3.27 -12.39 32.49
CA ALA A 463 2.86 -11.28 33.35
C ALA A 463 1.38 -10.88 33.17
N VAL A 464 0.85 -10.97 31.94
CA VAL A 464 -0.58 -10.77 31.68
C VAL A 464 -1.43 -11.79 32.46
N LYS A 465 -0.98 -13.04 32.56
CA LYS A 465 -1.63 -14.10 33.36
C LYS A 465 -1.35 -14.03 34.86
N GLY A 466 -0.43 -13.19 35.31
CA GLY A 466 0.02 -13.15 36.70
C GLY A 466 0.95 -14.31 37.09
N GLU A 467 1.63 -14.91 36.10
CA GLU A 467 2.61 -15.97 36.31
C GLU A 467 3.98 -15.39 36.73
N VAL A 468 4.81 -16.21 37.37
CA VAL A 468 6.14 -15.79 37.85
C VAL A 468 7.11 -15.68 36.67
N LEU A 469 7.75 -14.51 36.52
CA LEU A 469 8.74 -14.27 35.48
C LEU A 469 10.10 -14.88 35.85
N THR A 470 10.52 -15.88 35.09
CA THR A 470 11.81 -16.58 35.28
C THR A 470 12.72 -16.42 34.07
N GLY A 471 14.03 -16.52 34.29
CA GLY A 471 15.00 -16.60 33.19
C GLY A 471 15.21 -15.29 32.42
N LEU A 472 14.96 -14.13 33.03
CA LEU A 472 15.32 -12.80 32.51
C LEU A 472 16.03 -11.99 33.59
N ALA A 473 16.76 -10.95 33.19
CA ALA A 473 17.32 -9.95 34.10
C ALA A 473 16.19 -9.14 34.79
N ASP A 474 16.45 -8.57 35.96
CA ASP A 474 15.39 -7.97 36.79
C ASP A 474 14.78 -6.70 36.17
N ASP A 475 15.57 -5.93 35.43
CA ASP A 475 15.12 -4.82 34.61
C ASP A 475 14.20 -5.28 33.47
N ALA A 476 14.57 -6.34 32.76
CA ALA A 476 13.74 -6.93 31.70
C ALA A 476 12.42 -7.50 32.25
N LYS A 477 12.44 -8.11 33.45
CA LYS A 477 11.21 -8.53 34.14
C LYS A 477 10.32 -7.34 34.49
N ALA A 478 10.90 -6.27 35.04
CA ALA A 478 10.15 -5.06 35.40
C ALA A 478 9.54 -4.39 34.16
N PHE A 479 10.26 -4.36 33.04
CA PHE A 479 9.76 -3.84 31.78
C PHE A 479 8.63 -4.71 31.22
N ALA A 480 8.78 -6.04 31.21
CA ALA A 480 7.72 -6.97 30.81
C ALA A 480 6.45 -6.80 31.65
N GLN A 481 6.61 -6.65 32.97
CA GLN A 481 5.50 -6.39 33.89
C GLN A 481 4.80 -5.06 33.57
N THR A 482 5.58 -4.00 33.29
CA THR A 482 5.04 -2.69 32.91
C THR A 482 4.20 -2.77 31.63
N ILE A 483 4.72 -3.45 30.60
CA ILE A 483 3.98 -3.67 29.35
C ILE A 483 2.68 -4.43 29.63
N ALA A 484 2.75 -5.53 30.38
CA ALA A 484 1.59 -6.34 30.71
C ALA A 484 0.51 -5.55 31.48
N ASP A 485 0.91 -4.74 32.45
CA ASP A 485 -0.02 -3.90 33.23
C ASP A 485 -0.68 -2.83 32.35
N THR A 486 0.08 -2.19 31.46
CA THR A 486 -0.47 -1.25 30.48
C THR A 486 -1.46 -1.92 29.53
N LEU A 487 -1.12 -3.10 28.98
CA LEU A 487 -2.01 -3.84 28.08
C LEU A 487 -3.29 -4.32 28.78
N LYS A 488 -3.22 -4.72 30.06
CA LYS A 488 -4.41 -5.08 30.87
C LYS A 488 -5.29 -3.88 31.22
N ALA A 489 -4.68 -2.69 31.39
CA ALA A 489 -5.40 -1.47 31.70
C ALA A 489 -6.10 -0.86 30.46
N ALA A 490 -5.61 -1.19 29.27
CA ALA A 490 -6.16 -0.76 27.99
C ALA A 490 -7.55 -1.39 27.75
N THR A 491 -8.46 -0.62 27.14
CA THR A 491 -9.78 -1.14 26.75
C THR A 491 -9.71 -1.95 25.47
N LYS A 492 -8.77 -1.62 24.58
CA LYS A 492 -8.57 -2.21 23.28
C LYS A 492 -7.07 -2.31 22.98
N PRO A 493 -6.36 -3.30 23.54
CA PRO A 493 -4.93 -3.52 23.30
C PRO A 493 -4.64 -4.19 21.95
N LEU A 494 -3.57 -3.78 21.28
CA LEU A 494 -3.10 -4.34 20.01
C LEU A 494 -1.72 -4.97 20.16
N ILE A 495 -1.54 -6.13 19.57
CA ILE A 495 -0.22 -6.74 19.38
C ILE A 495 0.05 -6.81 17.88
N ILE A 496 1.22 -6.33 17.48
CA ILE A 496 1.69 -6.38 16.10
C ILE A 496 3.02 -7.14 16.08
N SER A 497 3.15 -8.11 15.18
CA SER A 497 4.40 -8.82 14.93
C SER A 497 4.52 -9.16 13.44
N GLY A 498 5.51 -9.94 13.06
CA GLY A 498 5.79 -10.20 11.66
C GLY A 498 6.85 -11.25 11.41
N THR A 499 7.08 -11.51 10.12
CA THR A 499 8.08 -12.48 9.65
C THR A 499 9.46 -11.86 9.39
N SER A 500 9.65 -10.54 9.57
CA SER A 500 10.83 -9.84 9.05
C SER A 500 12.15 -10.27 9.69
N LEU A 501 12.14 -10.57 10.99
CA LEU A 501 13.29 -11.09 11.75
C LEU A 501 13.52 -12.59 11.56
N GLN A 502 12.64 -13.27 10.82
CA GLN A 502 12.72 -14.69 10.50
C GLN A 502 12.83 -15.63 11.72
N ASP A 503 12.17 -15.28 12.83
CA ASP A 503 12.10 -16.08 14.05
C ASP A 503 10.63 -16.39 14.40
N PRO A 504 10.19 -17.66 14.38
CA PRO A 504 8.81 -18.02 14.68
C PRO A 504 8.40 -17.69 16.12
N ALA A 505 9.33 -17.76 17.08
CA ALA A 505 9.04 -17.60 18.49
C ALA A 505 8.53 -16.18 18.83
N ILE A 506 8.87 -15.19 18.01
CA ILE A 506 8.37 -13.81 18.13
C ILE A 506 6.86 -13.77 17.85
N MET A 507 6.41 -14.36 16.74
CA MET A 507 4.97 -14.42 16.42
C MET A 507 4.19 -15.28 17.42
N GLU A 508 4.80 -16.37 17.90
CA GLU A 508 4.21 -17.23 18.93
C GLU A 508 4.04 -16.48 20.27
N ALA A 509 5.03 -15.69 20.67
CA ALA A 509 4.94 -14.83 21.84
C ALA A 509 3.81 -13.80 21.68
N ALA A 510 3.73 -13.14 20.51
CA ALA A 510 2.65 -12.20 20.20
C ALA A 510 1.26 -12.85 20.29
N ALA A 511 1.12 -14.05 19.72
CA ALA A 511 -0.11 -14.83 19.81
C ALA A 511 -0.44 -15.24 21.25
N GLN A 512 0.56 -15.58 22.07
CA GLN A 512 0.37 -15.93 23.47
C GLN A 512 -0.09 -14.72 24.29
N VAL A 513 0.46 -13.51 24.05
CA VAL A 513 0.01 -12.27 24.68
C VAL A 513 -1.46 -12.00 24.32
N ALA A 514 -1.80 -12.03 23.03
CA ALA A 514 -3.16 -11.78 22.55
C ALA A 514 -4.18 -12.77 23.16
N GLN A 515 -3.86 -14.07 23.14
CA GLN A 515 -4.72 -15.10 23.77
C GLN A 515 -4.91 -14.88 25.27
N ASN A 516 -3.86 -14.44 25.98
CA ASN A 516 -3.91 -14.20 27.43
C ASN A 516 -4.73 -12.94 27.79
N LEU A 517 -4.77 -11.93 26.91
CA LEU A 517 -5.62 -10.73 27.08
C LEU A 517 -7.09 -10.99 26.72
N GLY A 518 -7.37 -11.97 25.86
CA GLY A 518 -8.72 -12.36 25.46
C GLY A 518 -9.30 -11.52 24.32
N GLY A 519 -10.61 -11.63 24.10
CA GLY A 519 -11.27 -11.16 22.87
C GLY A 519 -11.26 -9.65 22.60
N ASN A 520 -10.85 -8.82 23.56
CA ASN A 520 -10.68 -7.38 23.34
C ASN A 520 -9.33 -7.03 22.70
N ALA A 521 -8.40 -7.99 22.65
CA ALA A 521 -7.08 -7.81 22.06
C ALA A 521 -7.08 -8.11 20.56
N GLY A 522 -6.48 -7.21 19.79
CA GLY A 522 -6.19 -7.42 18.38
C GLY A 522 -4.81 -8.04 18.19
N LEU A 523 -4.65 -8.86 17.15
CA LEU A 523 -3.36 -9.35 16.68
C LEU A 523 -3.20 -9.13 15.18
N SER A 524 -2.15 -8.44 14.76
CA SER A 524 -1.80 -8.29 13.35
C SER A 524 -0.41 -8.86 13.08
N LEU A 525 -0.28 -9.65 12.01
CA LEU A 525 0.99 -10.26 11.60
C LEU A 525 1.36 -9.81 10.20
N THR A 526 2.49 -9.14 10.04
CA THR A 526 3.04 -8.78 8.72
C THR A 526 3.67 -10.01 8.07
N VAL A 527 3.50 -10.12 6.74
CA VAL A 527 4.15 -11.15 5.90
C VAL A 527 4.88 -10.49 4.73
N PRO A 528 5.78 -11.20 4.01
CA PRO A 528 6.69 -10.54 3.06
C PRO A 528 6.01 -9.85 1.88
N GLU A 529 5.03 -10.50 1.24
CA GLU A 529 4.50 -10.08 -0.06
C GLU A 529 2.97 -10.04 -0.10
N VAL A 530 2.44 -9.37 -1.13
CA VAL A 530 1.01 -9.08 -1.30
C VAL A 530 0.12 -10.32 -1.32
N ASN A 531 0.64 -11.47 -1.78
CA ASN A 531 -0.10 -12.72 -1.88
C ASN A 531 0.52 -13.88 -1.06
N SER A 532 1.45 -13.60 -0.13
CA SER A 532 2.03 -14.64 0.73
C SER A 532 0.94 -15.39 1.50
N MET A 533 -0.07 -14.67 2.02
CA MET A 533 -1.17 -15.28 2.75
C MET A 533 -2.07 -16.14 1.86
N GLY A 534 -2.23 -15.75 0.59
CA GLY A 534 -2.95 -16.52 -0.41
C GLY A 534 -2.28 -17.86 -0.65
N LEU A 535 -0.95 -17.88 -0.80
CA LEU A 535 -0.19 -19.12 -0.97
C LEU A 535 -0.15 -20.00 0.27
N ALA A 536 -0.14 -19.42 1.47
CA ALA A 536 -0.26 -20.21 2.71
C ALA A 536 -1.62 -20.90 2.83
N LEU A 537 -2.70 -20.32 2.29
CA LEU A 537 -4.01 -20.94 2.21
C LEU A 537 -4.13 -21.94 1.04
N PHE A 538 -3.41 -21.67 -0.05
CA PHE A 538 -3.39 -22.52 -1.26
C PHE A 538 -2.61 -23.82 -1.07
N GLY A 539 -1.46 -23.75 -0.39
CA GLY A 539 -0.56 -24.87 -0.10
C GLY A 539 0.34 -25.25 -1.28
N GLY A 540 1.42 -25.97 -0.99
CA GLY A 540 2.41 -26.45 -1.96
C GLY A 540 3.74 -26.78 -1.29
N LEU A 541 4.70 -27.33 -2.05
CA LEU A 541 6.05 -27.58 -1.56
C LEU A 541 6.83 -26.26 -1.36
N SER A 542 7.75 -26.25 -0.40
CA SER A 542 8.77 -25.20 -0.35
C SER A 542 9.75 -25.32 -1.52
N LEU A 543 10.51 -24.27 -1.81
CA LEU A 543 11.49 -24.28 -2.89
C LEU A 543 12.57 -25.37 -2.71
N GLU A 544 13.05 -25.56 -1.49
CA GLU A 544 14.03 -26.60 -1.16
C GLU A 544 13.42 -28.00 -1.30
N GLN A 545 12.16 -28.20 -0.88
CA GLN A 545 11.45 -29.47 -1.08
C GLN A 545 11.21 -29.75 -2.56
N ALA A 546 10.88 -28.73 -3.34
CA ALA A 546 10.66 -28.82 -4.77
C ALA A 546 11.96 -29.23 -5.50
N PHE A 547 13.08 -28.58 -5.19
CA PHE A 547 14.38 -28.97 -5.75
C PHE A 547 14.89 -30.33 -5.28
N ALA A 548 14.33 -30.89 -4.21
CA ALA A 548 14.64 -32.26 -3.77
C ALA A 548 13.88 -33.34 -4.56
N GLN A 549 12.86 -32.98 -5.35
CA GLN A 549 12.12 -33.90 -6.22
C GLN A 549 12.94 -34.31 -7.45
N ASP A 550 12.55 -35.41 -8.08
CA ASP A 550 13.00 -35.80 -9.42
C ASP A 550 12.10 -35.14 -10.47
N PHE A 551 12.69 -34.35 -11.37
CA PHE A 551 12.00 -33.69 -12.47
C PHE A 551 12.91 -33.60 -13.69
N ASP A 552 12.32 -33.62 -14.88
CA ASP A 552 13.06 -33.48 -16.15
C ASP A 552 12.95 -32.04 -16.71
N ALA A 553 11.92 -31.29 -16.31
CA ALA A 553 11.70 -29.90 -16.74
C ALA A 553 11.16 -29.05 -15.57
N VAL A 554 11.39 -27.74 -15.61
CA VAL A 554 10.86 -26.80 -14.61
C VAL A 554 10.16 -25.60 -15.26
N VAL A 555 9.00 -25.22 -14.70
CA VAL A 555 8.23 -24.04 -15.09
C VAL A 555 8.14 -23.10 -13.89
N ILE A 556 8.65 -21.88 -14.03
CA ILE A 556 8.71 -20.88 -12.96
C ILE A 556 7.79 -19.71 -13.34
N VAL A 557 6.92 -19.30 -12.42
CA VAL A 557 5.95 -18.23 -12.63
C VAL A 557 6.25 -17.05 -11.71
N GLU A 558 6.67 -15.94 -12.31
CA GLU A 558 6.81 -14.61 -11.71
C GLU A 558 7.56 -14.61 -10.37
N ASN A 559 8.66 -15.35 -10.28
CA ASN A 559 9.47 -15.47 -9.07
C ASN A 559 10.97 -15.33 -9.41
N ASP A 560 11.66 -14.46 -8.66
CA ASP A 560 13.13 -14.45 -8.68
C ASP A 560 13.67 -15.33 -7.56
N LEU A 561 13.97 -16.58 -7.90
CA LEU A 561 14.47 -17.61 -6.98
C LEU A 561 15.81 -17.21 -6.33
N THR A 562 16.60 -16.36 -6.99
CA THR A 562 17.88 -15.84 -6.44
C THR A 562 17.67 -14.92 -5.23
N ARG A 563 16.44 -14.40 -5.04
CA ARG A 563 16.03 -13.65 -3.85
C ARG A 563 15.52 -14.55 -2.72
N ARG A 564 15.29 -15.84 -3.00
CA ARG A 564 14.78 -16.85 -2.06
C ARG A 564 15.89 -17.71 -1.49
N LEU A 565 16.82 -18.14 -2.36
CA LEU A 565 17.97 -18.98 -2.02
C LEU A 565 19.26 -18.40 -2.59
N PRO A 566 20.43 -18.77 -2.03
CA PRO A 566 21.71 -18.40 -2.61
C PRO A 566 21.82 -18.83 -4.08
N VAL A 567 22.42 -17.99 -4.92
CA VAL A 567 22.51 -18.19 -6.38
C VAL A 567 23.09 -19.56 -6.73
N ALA A 568 24.09 -20.04 -5.99
CA ALA A 568 24.69 -21.36 -6.21
C ALA A 568 23.68 -22.51 -6.03
N GLN A 569 22.79 -22.42 -5.03
CA GLN A 569 21.75 -23.42 -4.80
C GLN A 569 20.67 -23.37 -5.87
N VAL A 570 20.27 -22.17 -6.29
CA VAL A 570 19.31 -22.00 -7.40
C VAL A 570 19.86 -22.62 -8.67
N LYS A 571 21.10 -22.31 -9.06
CA LYS A 571 21.74 -22.91 -10.23
C LYS A 571 21.82 -24.44 -10.13
N ALA A 572 22.30 -24.96 -9.00
CA ALA A 572 22.37 -26.41 -8.79
C ALA A 572 20.99 -27.09 -8.82
N GLY A 573 19.92 -26.40 -8.40
CA GLY A 573 18.54 -26.87 -8.53
C GLY A 573 18.06 -26.89 -9.98
N LEU A 574 18.32 -25.82 -10.73
CA LEU A 574 17.89 -25.68 -12.13
C LEU A 574 18.70 -26.57 -13.09
N ASP A 575 19.99 -26.79 -12.84
CA ASP A 575 20.87 -27.64 -13.66
C ASP A 575 20.44 -29.12 -13.68
N LYS A 576 19.49 -29.53 -12.83
CA LYS A 576 18.87 -30.86 -12.86
C LYS A 576 17.85 -31.02 -13.99
N ALA A 577 17.24 -29.92 -14.44
CA ALA A 577 16.27 -29.95 -15.51
C ALA A 577 16.96 -29.95 -16.89
N GLU A 578 16.36 -30.65 -17.84
CA GLU A 578 16.73 -30.54 -19.26
C GLU A 578 16.28 -29.21 -19.87
N THR A 579 15.25 -28.57 -19.29
CA THR A 579 14.80 -27.24 -19.70
C THR A 579 14.22 -26.42 -18.54
N VAL A 580 14.51 -25.13 -18.56
CA VAL A 580 14.01 -24.11 -17.63
C VAL A 580 13.12 -23.12 -18.38
N ILE A 581 11.83 -23.10 -18.03
CA ILE A 581 10.83 -22.22 -18.63
C ILE A 581 10.42 -21.18 -17.60
N VAL A 582 10.50 -19.89 -17.94
CA VAL A 582 10.16 -18.79 -17.03
C VAL A 582 9.06 -17.93 -17.64
N LEU A 583 7.98 -17.73 -16.87
CA LEU A 583 6.96 -16.74 -17.13
C LEU A 583 7.22 -15.56 -16.21
N ASP A 584 7.74 -14.45 -16.71
CA ASP A 584 7.88 -13.23 -15.90
C ASP A 584 7.62 -12.00 -16.76
N HIS A 585 7.20 -10.93 -16.10
CA HIS A 585 6.95 -9.64 -16.70
C HIS A 585 8.18 -8.73 -16.58
N SER A 586 9.22 -9.12 -15.84
CA SER A 586 10.43 -8.32 -15.61
C SER A 586 11.71 -9.11 -15.85
N GLU A 587 12.76 -8.42 -16.30
CA GLU A 587 14.10 -9.02 -16.43
C GLU A 587 14.69 -9.27 -15.03
N THR A 588 14.57 -10.49 -14.52
CA THR A 588 15.08 -10.95 -13.20
C THR A 588 16.36 -11.77 -13.36
N GLU A 589 17.09 -12.02 -12.27
CA GLU A 589 18.27 -12.90 -12.35
C GLU A 589 17.86 -14.35 -12.66
N THR A 590 16.69 -14.78 -12.19
CA THR A 590 16.11 -16.09 -12.55
C THR A 590 15.76 -16.17 -14.03
N LEU A 591 15.21 -15.11 -14.62
CA LEU A 591 14.85 -15.09 -16.04
C LEU A 591 16.08 -15.23 -16.94
N LYS A 592 17.24 -14.70 -16.54
CA LYS A 592 18.52 -14.88 -17.27
C LYS A 592 19.01 -16.33 -17.28
N LEU A 593 18.50 -17.19 -16.39
CA LEU A 593 18.84 -18.62 -16.34
C LEU A 593 17.85 -19.49 -17.14
N ALA A 594 16.85 -18.88 -17.80
CA ALA A 594 15.83 -19.61 -18.56
C ALA A 594 16.33 -19.99 -19.96
N ASP A 595 15.84 -21.12 -20.48
CA ASP A 595 15.95 -21.51 -21.89
C ASP A 595 14.79 -20.93 -22.72
N ILE A 596 13.61 -20.85 -22.11
CA ILE A 596 12.40 -20.30 -22.73
C ILE A 596 11.78 -19.28 -21.77
N VAL A 597 11.50 -18.09 -22.30
CA VAL A 597 10.78 -17.04 -21.58
C VAL A 597 9.43 -16.82 -22.26
N LEU A 598 8.35 -16.83 -21.47
CA LEU A 598 7.04 -16.38 -21.92
C LEU A 598 6.74 -15.03 -21.26
N SER A 599 6.31 -14.07 -22.07
CA SER A 599 6.01 -12.71 -21.60
C SER A 599 4.73 -12.68 -20.77
N ALA A 600 4.90 -12.57 -19.45
CA ALA A 600 3.79 -12.47 -18.50
C ALA A 600 3.29 -11.01 -18.36
N ALA A 601 2.01 -10.86 -18.05
CA ALA A 601 1.40 -9.58 -17.70
C ALA A 601 1.79 -9.14 -16.29
N SER A 602 2.07 -7.84 -16.11
CA SER A 602 2.11 -7.22 -14.78
C SER A 602 0.70 -6.89 -14.27
N PHE A 603 0.57 -6.41 -13.03
CA PHE A 603 -0.73 -5.98 -12.45
C PHE A 603 -1.48 -4.91 -13.27
N ALA A 604 -0.79 -4.20 -14.16
CA ALA A 604 -1.37 -3.18 -15.03
C ALA A 604 -1.86 -3.73 -16.37
N GLU A 605 -1.40 -4.93 -16.74
CA GLU A 605 -1.55 -5.51 -18.08
C GLU A 605 -2.35 -6.81 -18.05
N GLY A 606 -2.86 -7.20 -16.89
CA GLY A 606 -3.68 -8.38 -16.72
C GLY A 606 -4.54 -8.30 -15.46
N ASP A 607 -5.46 -9.25 -15.33
CA ASP A 607 -6.41 -9.36 -14.22
C ASP A 607 -6.06 -10.52 -13.27
N GLY A 608 -6.41 -10.40 -11.99
CA GLY A 608 -6.23 -11.49 -11.03
C GLY A 608 -6.49 -11.13 -9.57
N THR A 609 -6.42 -12.13 -8.69
CA THR A 609 -6.72 -12.01 -7.26
C THR A 609 -5.48 -12.21 -6.39
N VAL A 610 -5.32 -11.36 -5.37
CA VAL A 610 -4.28 -11.47 -4.33
C VAL A 610 -4.88 -11.38 -2.93
N VAL A 611 -4.21 -11.98 -1.93
CA VAL A 611 -4.66 -12.02 -0.54
C VAL A 611 -3.64 -11.36 0.39
N SER A 612 -4.04 -10.19 0.92
CA SER A 612 -3.24 -9.41 1.86
C SER A 612 -2.97 -10.11 3.20
N GLN A 613 -2.09 -9.54 4.03
CA GLN A 613 -1.74 -10.06 5.35
C GLN A 613 -2.93 -10.27 6.29
N GLU A 614 -3.99 -9.46 6.20
CA GLU A 614 -5.20 -9.62 7.04
C GLU A 614 -6.17 -10.68 6.49
N GLY A 615 -5.76 -11.44 5.48
CA GLY A 615 -6.56 -12.44 4.79
C GLY A 615 -7.59 -11.86 3.83
N ARG A 616 -7.47 -10.58 3.44
CA ARG A 616 -8.39 -9.96 2.48
C ARG A 616 -8.01 -10.28 1.05
N ALA A 617 -8.85 -11.05 0.37
CA ALA A 617 -8.80 -11.29 -1.06
C ALA A 617 -9.31 -10.06 -1.82
N GLN A 618 -8.56 -9.62 -2.84
CA GLN A 618 -8.83 -8.40 -3.59
C GLN A 618 -8.47 -8.59 -5.07
N ARG A 619 -9.27 -7.99 -5.96
CA ARG A 619 -9.09 -8.07 -7.41
C ARG A 619 -8.26 -6.87 -7.91
N PHE A 620 -7.31 -7.15 -8.80
CA PHE A 620 -6.70 -6.14 -9.66
C PHE A 620 -7.12 -6.37 -11.11
N TYR A 621 -7.21 -5.29 -11.89
CA TYR A 621 -7.69 -5.34 -13.26
C TYR A 621 -6.70 -4.75 -14.26
N GLN A 622 -6.73 -5.27 -15.48
CA GLN A 622 -5.99 -4.76 -16.63
C GLN A 622 -6.38 -3.29 -16.87
N VAL A 623 -5.36 -2.43 -16.94
CA VAL A 623 -5.49 -0.98 -17.12
C VAL A 623 -5.57 -0.63 -18.59
N TYR A 624 -4.81 -1.34 -19.44
CA TYR A 624 -4.75 -1.17 -20.88
C TYR A 624 -4.34 -2.49 -21.55
N ASP A 625 -4.70 -2.64 -22.82
CA ASP A 625 -4.20 -3.72 -23.67
C ASP A 625 -2.89 -3.27 -24.34
N PRO A 626 -1.73 -3.89 -24.03
CA PRO A 626 -0.45 -3.52 -24.64
C PRO A 626 -0.42 -3.70 -26.17
N SER A 627 -1.12 -4.71 -26.68
CA SER A 627 -1.14 -5.03 -28.11
C SER A 627 -1.86 -3.97 -28.96
N TYR A 628 -2.75 -3.19 -28.34
CA TYR A 628 -3.41 -2.05 -28.98
C TYR A 628 -2.43 -0.97 -29.46
N TYR A 629 -1.42 -0.69 -28.62
CA TYR A 629 -0.38 0.29 -28.92
C TYR A 629 0.73 -0.31 -29.78
N LYS A 630 1.10 -1.56 -29.51
CA LYS A 630 2.19 -2.29 -30.15
C LYS A 630 1.73 -3.70 -30.53
N PRO A 631 1.20 -3.91 -31.76
CA PRO A 631 0.60 -5.19 -32.16
C PRO A 631 1.54 -6.39 -32.12
N ASP A 632 2.84 -6.15 -32.12
CA ASP A 632 3.90 -7.15 -31.96
C ASP A 632 4.02 -7.66 -30.51
N TYR A 633 3.55 -6.92 -29.51
CA TYR A 633 3.58 -7.36 -28.12
C TYR A 633 2.66 -8.56 -27.91
N ALA A 634 3.21 -9.60 -27.29
CA ALA A 634 2.54 -10.87 -27.02
C ALA A 634 2.51 -11.15 -25.51
N ILE A 635 2.05 -10.17 -24.75
CA ILE A 635 1.89 -10.26 -23.30
C ILE A 635 0.56 -10.95 -22.98
N LYS A 636 0.58 -11.92 -22.08
CA LYS A 636 -0.61 -12.60 -21.54
C LYS A 636 -0.45 -12.80 -20.05
N GLU A 637 -1.55 -12.89 -19.33
CA GLU A 637 -1.55 -13.39 -17.95
C GLU A 637 -0.94 -14.79 -17.90
N SER A 638 -0.16 -15.07 -16.85
CA SER A 638 0.54 -16.35 -16.72
C SER A 638 -0.44 -17.54 -16.74
N TRP A 639 -1.63 -17.40 -16.14
CA TRP A 639 -2.66 -18.45 -16.18
C TRP A 639 -3.10 -18.81 -17.60
N ARG A 640 -3.15 -17.85 -18.55
CA ARG A 640 -3.52 -18.12 -19.95
C ARG A 640 -2.45 -18.93 -20.67
N TRP A 641 -1.18 -18.59 -20.46
CA TRP A 641 -0.05 -19.36 -21.00
C TRP A 641 -0.10 -20.79 -20.48
N LEU A 642 -0.22 -20.95 -19.16
CA LEU A 642 -0.21 -22.26 -18.50
C LEU A 642 -1.40 -23.11 -18.93
N HIS A 643 -2.58 -22.54 -19.04
CA HIS A 643 -3.77 -23.26 -19.50
C HIS A 643 -3.68 -23.69 -20.97
N ALA A 644 -3.14 -22.83 -21.84
CA ALA A 644 -2.90 -23.19 -23.24
C ALA A 644 -1.88 -24.34 -23.37
N ILE A 645 -0.85 -24.36 -22.53
CA ILE A 645 0.13 -25.46 -22.49
C ILE A 645 -0.53 -26.74 -21.98
N GLU A 646 -1.26 -26.69 -20.87
CA GLU A 646 -1.95 -27.85 -20.27
C GLU A 646 -2.92 -28.50 -21.28
N THR A 647 -3.75 -27.68 -21.92
CA THR A 647 -4.77 -28.15 -22.85
C THR A 647 -4.14 -28.69 -24.13
N GLY A 648 -3.08 -28.03 -24.62
CA GLY A 648 -2.27 -28.50 -25.74
C GLY A 648 -1.62 -29.86 -25.48
N MET A 649 -1.02 -30.06 -24.30
CA MET A 649 -0.44 -31.35 -23.89
C MET A 649 -1.50 -32.47 -23.79
N LYS A 650 -2.73 -32.12 -23.39
CA LYS A 650 -3.87 -33.06 -23.29
C LYS A 650 -4.64 -33.22 -24.60
N GLY A 651 -4.30 -32.49 -25.66
CA GLY A 651 -5.02 -32.49 -26.93
C GLY A 651 -6.47 -31.99 -26.81
N LYS A 652 -6.72 -31.09 -25.86
CA LYS A 652 -8.04 -30.48 -25.60
C LYS A 652 -8.11 -29.07 -26.18
N VAL A 653 -9.32 -28.58 -26.38
CA VAL A 653 -9.57 -27.18 -26.72
C VAL A 653 -9.50 -26.35 -25.44
N VAL A 654 -8.94 -25.14 -25.54
CA VAL A 654 -8.93 -24.14 -24.46
C VAL A 654 -10.35 -23.81 -24.03
N ASP A 655 -10.67 -24.07 -22.77
CA ASP A 655 -11.99 -23.84 -22.16
C ASP A 655 -12.00 -22.71 -21.11
N TRP A 656 -10.89 -22.36 -20.48
CA TRP A 656 -10.77 -21.11 -19.71
C TRP A 656 -10.51 -19.96 -20.67
N THR A 657 -11.56 -19.21 -20.95
CA THR A 657 -11.53 -18.06 -21.87
C THR A 657 -11.60 -16.74 -21.11
N LEU A 658 -12.29 -16.74 -19.97
CA LEU A 658 -12.47 -15.61 -19.06
C LEU A 658 -11.76 -15.89 -17.73
N LEU A 659 -11.38 -14.82 -17.02
CA LEU A 659 -10.90 -14.93 -15.64
C LEU A 659 -11.88 -15.69 -14.72
N ASP A 660 -13.18 -15.47 -14.90
CA ASP A 660 -14.23 -16.10 -14.09
C ASP A 660 -14.23 -17.64 -14.24
N ASP A 661 -13.86 -18.17 -15.42
CA ASP A 661 -13.76 -19.62 -15.63
C ASP A 661 -12.71 -20.26 -14.69
N VAL A 662 -11.59 -19.56 -14.50
CA VAL A 662 -10.50 -20.01 -13.62
C VAL A 662 -10.91 -19.90 -12.16
N ILE A 663 -11.61 -18.82 -11.80
CA ILE A 663 -12.10 -18.60 -10.43
C ILE A 663 -13.10 -19.67 -10.03
N ASP A 664 -14.05 -19.99 -10.90
CA ASP A 664 -15.05 -21.02 -10.64
C ASP A 664 -14.38 -22.39 -10.40
N ASP A 665 -13.31 -22.70 -11.13
CA ASP A 665 -12.56 -23.93 -10.92
C ASP A 665 -11.70 -23.90 -9.64
N ILE A 666 -11.10 -22.76 -9.27
CA ILE A 666 -10.43 -22.59 -7.96
C ILE A 666 -11.41 -22.82 -6.82
N VAL A 667 -12.58 -22.18 -6.87
CA VAL A 667 -13.62 -22.25 -5.85
C VAL A 667 -14.07 -23.70 -5.63
N LYS A 668 -14.19 -24.46 -6.73
CA LYS A 668 -14.56 -25.87 -6.69
C LYS A 668 -13.47 -26.77 -6.10
N ASN A 669 -12.20 -26.51 -6.41
CA ASN A 669 -11.09 -27.42 -6.08
C ASN A 669 -10.26 -26.97 -4.86
N VAL A 670 -10.45 -25.75 -4.36
CA VAL A 670 -9.74 -25.20 -3.20
C VAL A 670 -10.73 -24.53 -2.23
N PRO A 671 -11.39 -25.30 -1.36
CA PRO A 671 -12.43 -24.78 -0.46
C PRO A 671 -11.97 -23.63 0.44
N ALA A 672 -10.69 -23.58 0.81
CA ALA A 672 -10.15 -22.48 1.60
C ALA A 672 -10.20 -21.11 0.89
N LEU A 673 -10.38 -21.12 -0.43
CA LEU A 673 -10.47 -19.94 -1.28
C LEU A 673 -11.87 -19.77 -1.90
N GLU A 674 -12.88 -20.52 -1.46
CA GLU A 674 -14.26 -20.44 -1.99
C GLU A 674 -14.79 -18.99 -2.03
N ALA A 675 -14.49 -18.21 -1.00
CA ALA A 675 -14.96 -16.83 -0.88
C ALA A 675 -14.32 -15.84 -1.86
N ILE A 676 -13.37 -16.23 -2.71
CA ILE A 676 -12.81 -15.34 -3.74
C ILE A 676 -13.83 -14.98 -4.83
N GLN A 677 -14.87 -15.81 -5.00
CA GLN A 677 -15.97 -15.54 -5.95
C GLN A 677 -16.73 -14.25 -5.60
N ASP A 678 -16.79 -13.90 -4.31
CA ASP A 678 -17.50 -12.72 -3.80
C ASP A 678 -16.66 -11.42 -3.86
N VAL A 679 -15.39 -11.50 -4.30
CA VAL A 679 -14.48 -10.34 -4.27
C VAL A 679 -14.95 -9.22 -5.20
N ALA A 680 -15.52 -9.58 -6.34
CA ALA A 680 -16.06 -8.64 -7.31
C ALA A 680 -17.13 -9.30 -8.19
N PRO A 681 -18.03 -8.51 -8.81
CA PRO A 681 -18.95 -9.04 -9.81
C PRO A 681 -18.22 -9.66 -11.01
N ASP A 682 -18.88 -10.61 -11.67
CA ASP A 682 -18.42 -11.27 -12.88
C ASP A 682 -18.27 -10.32 -14.09
N ALA A 683 -17.67 -10.81 -15.17
CA ALA A 683 -17.48 -10.10 -16.42
C ALA A 683 -18.81 -9.71 -17.12
N GLY A 684 -19.92 -10.33 -16.74
CA GLY A 684 -21.27 -10.08 -17.21
C GLY A 684 -21.96 -8.90 -16.54
N TYR A 685 -21.46 -8.41 -15.39
CA TYR A 685 -22.08 -7.33 -14.63
C TYR A 685 -22.23 -6.03 -15.43
N ARG A 686 -23.43 -5.43 -15.39
CA ARG A 686 -23.75 -4.17 -16.08
C ARG A 686 -24.57 -3.27 -15.17
N VAL A 687 -24.38 -1.96 -15.29
CA VAL A 687 -25.25 -0.94 -14.70
C VAL A 687 -26.07 -0.30 -15.80
N HIS A 688 -27.39 -0.43 -15.73
CA HIS A 688 -28.32 0.00 -16.80
C HIS A 688 -27.92 -0.52 -18.19
N GLY A 689 -27.43 -1.77 -18.27
CA GLY A 689 -27.00 -2.40 -19.52
C GLY A 689 -25.60 -2.00 -20.02
N LEU A 690 -24.90 -1.10 -19.31
CA LEU A 690 -23.55 -0.64 -19.68
C LEU A 690 -22.48 -1.28 -18.80
N LYS A 691 -21.31 -1.58 -19.39
CA LYS A 691 -20.07 -1.82 -18.64
C LYS A 691 -19.62 -0.55 -17.94
N ILE A 692 -18.78 -0.66 -16.92
CA ILE A 692 -18.21 0.48 -16.20
C ILE A 692 -17.06 1.09 -17.04
N ALA A 693 -17.09 2.40 -17.25
CA ALA A 693 -16.07 3.09 -18.04
C ALA A 693 -14.74 3.20 -17.29
N ARG A 694 -13.62 2.94 -17.96
CA ARG A 694 -12.25 3.18 -17.45
C ARG A 694 -11.75 4.61 -17.69
N GLU A 695 -12.41 5.36 -18.58
CA GLU A 695 -12.05 6.75 -18.88
C GLU A 695 -13.11 7.73 -18.33
N PRO A 696 -12.70 8.84 -17.71
CA PRO A 696 -13.62 9.90 -17.28
C PRO A 696 -14.40 10.51 -18.45
N ARG A 697 -15.63 10.97 -18.19
CA ARG A 697 -16.43 11.63 -19.22
C ARG A 697 -15.81 12.97 -19.62
N ARG A 698 -15.48 13.12 -20.91
CA ARG A 698 -15.38 14.44 -21.54
C ARG A 698 -15.69 14.40 -23.03
N TYR A 699 -16.61 15.28 -23.43
CA TYR A 699 -16.88 15.58 -24.83
C TYR A 699 -15.71 16.38 -25.41
N SER A 700 -14.72 15.67 -25.94
CA SER A 700 -13.61 16.26 -26.67
C SER A 700 -13.05 15.19 -27.60
N GLY A 701 -13.68 15.03 -28.77
CA GLY A 701 -13.11 14.31 -29.92
C GLY A 701 -11.89 15.02 -30.52
N ARG A 702 -10.98 15.55 -29.69
CA ARG A 702 -9.82 16.37 -30.09
C ARG A 702 -8.49 15.63 -30.07
N THR A 703 -8.42 14.45 -29.45
CA THR A 703 -7.16 13.71 -29.40
C THR A 703 -7.27 12.46 -30.24
N ALA A 704 -7.06 12.62 -31.54
CA ALA A 704 -6.66 11.50 -32.39
C ALA A 704 -5.27 11.06 -31.91
N MET A 705 -5.25 10.14 -30.95
CA MET A 705 -4.08 9.55 -30.30
C MET A 705 -3.02 9.08 -31.31
N ARG A 706 -3.47 8.61 -32.47
CA ARG A 706 -2.63 8.05 -33.52
C ARG A 706 -2.58 8.91 -34.77
N ALA A 707 -3.06 10.16 -34.77
CA ALA A 707 -3.06 11.01 -35.97
C ALA A 707 -1.67 11.19 -36.62
N GLY A 708 -0.58 11.11 -35.84
CA GLY A 708 0.79 11.13 -36.35
C GLY A 708 1.22 9.86 -37.09
N ILE A 709 0.45 8.77 -36.97
CA ILE A 709 0.65 7.47 -37.62
C ILE A 709 -0.43 7.26 -38.70
N SER A 710 -1.69 7.46 -38.34
CA SER A 710 -2.87 7.29 -39.18
C SER A 710 -3.99 8.22 -38.69
N VAL A 711 -4.67 8.89 -39.63
CA VAL A 711 -5.88 9.66 -39.32
C VAL A 711 -7.08 8.78 -38.96
N HIS A 712 -7.01 7.48 -39.26
CA HIS A 712 -8.00 6.50 -38.83
C HIS A 712 -7.60 5.94 -37.46
N GLU A 713 -8.45 6.19 -36.45
CA GLU A 713 -8.33 5.54 -35.16
C GLU A 713 -8.87 4.10 -35.23
N PRO A 714 -8.10 3.11 -34.78
CA PRO A 714 -8.58 1.74 -34.69
C PRO A 714 -9.69 1.63 -33.65
N LYS A 715 -10.49 0.55 -33.77
CA LYS A 715 -11.46 0.19 -32.74
C LYS A 715 -10.74 -0.03 -31.40
N GLN A 716 -11.31 0.51 -30.33
CA GLN A 716 -10.80 0.26 -28.98
C GLN A 716 -10.84 -1.25 -28.63
N PRO A 717 -9.88 -1.74 -27.82
CA PRO A 717 -9.88 -3.11 -27.34
C PRO A 717 -11.18 -3.43 -26.60
N THR A 718 -11.61 -4.67 -26.69
CA THR A 718 -12.78 -5.16 -25.93
C THR A 718 -12.26 -5.91 -24.73
N ASP A 719 -12.62 -5.46 -23.54
CA ASP A 719 -12.40 -6.20 -22.31
C ASP A 719 -13.41 -7.36 -22.25
N LEU A 720 -12.90 -8.59 -22.13
CA LEU A 720 -13.72 -9.79 -21.99
C LEU A 720 -13.78 -10.26 -20.54
N ASP A 721 -12.71 -10.08 -19.77
CA ASP A 721 -12.49 -10.66 -18.44
C ASP A 721 -13.18 -9.91 -17.30
N SER A 722 -13.67 -8.69 -17.55
CA SER A 722 -14.25 -7.87 -16.48
C SER A 722 -15.50 -7.10 -16.90
N ALA A 723 -16.18 -6.54 -15.90
CA ALA A 723 -17.30 -5.63 -16.07
C ALA A 723 -16.90 -4.21 -16.54
N LEU A 724 -15.61 -3.98 -16.82
CA LEU A 724 -15.06 -2.69 -17.24
C LEU A 724 -14.94 -2.59 -18.77
N THR A 725 -14.81 -1.38 -19.31
CA THR A 725 -14.58 -1.13 -20.74
C THR A 725 -13.44 -0.15 -20.97
N TYR A 726 -12.61 -0.40 -22.01
CA TYR A 726 -11.52 0.47 -22.47
C TYR A 726 -12.04 1.69 -23.23
N SER A 727 -12.90 2.46 -22.58
CA SER A 727 -13.59 3.59 -23.18
C SER A 727 -14.26 4.47 -22.12
N MET A 728 -14.52 5.72 -22.50
CA MET A 728 -15.48 6.61 -21.86
C MET A 728 -16.96 6.22 -22.10
N GLU A 729 -17.23 5.37 -23.11
CA GLU A 729 -18.56 4.86 -23.46
C GLU A 729 -18.98 3.73 -22.51
N GLY A 730 -19.29 4.10 -21.28
CA GLY A 730 -19.78 3.20 -20.24
C GLY A 730 -20.50 3.94 -19.11
N TYR A 731 -20.93 3.19 -18.10
CA TYR A 731 -21.47 3.77 -16.88
C TYR A 731 -20.37 4.48 -16.10
N VAL A 732 -20.65 5.72 -15.71
CA VAL A 732 -19.87 6.52 -14.76
C VAL A 732 -20.84 7.09 -13.76
N GLY A 733 -20.65 6.77 -12.49
CA GLY A 733 -21.55 7.20 -11.43
C GLY A 733 -21.25 6.47 -10.13
N THR A 734 -22.01 6.78 -9.09
CA THR A 734 -21.75 6.37 -7.71
C THR A 734 -22.53 5.13 -7.27
N GLN A 735 -23.26 4.48 -8.19
CA GLN A 735 -24.10 3.31 -7.90
C GLN A 735 -23.48 1.99 -8.43
N ASN A 736 -22.18 1.96 -8.66
CA ASN A 736 -21.43 0.77 -9.04
C ASN A 736 -20.95 -0.02 -7.81
N ALA A 737 -20.59 -1.30 -8.02
CA ALA A 737 -19.90 -2.08 -7.00
C ALA A 737 -18.55 -1.41 -6.66
N SER A 738 -18.20 -1.38 -5.37
CA SER A 738 -17.01 -0.69 -4.85
C SER A 738 -15.69 -1.25 -5.38
N SER A 739 -15.66 -2.53 -5.75
CA SER A 739 -14.53 -3.18 -6.42
C SER A 739 -14.30 -2.68 -7.85
N LEU A 740 -15.31 -2.06 -8.47
CA LEU A 740 -15.32 -1.61 -9.87
C LEU A 740 -15.32 -0.08 -10.02
N VAL A 741 -14.64 0.64 -9.12
CA VAL A 741 -14.48 2.11 -9.21
C VAL A 741 -13.08 2.46 -9.73
N PRO A 742 -12.88 2.66 -11.05
CA PRO A 742 -11.55 2.91 -11.61
C PRO A 742 -10.98 4.29 -11.23
N PHE A 743 -11.84 5.31 -11.15
CA PHE A 743 -11.46 6.69 -10.82
C PHE A 743 -12.60 7.41 -10.08
N ALA A 744 -12.25 8.40 -9.26
CA ALA A 744 -13.24 9.26 -8.61
C ALA A 744 -13.70 10.37 -9.56
N TRP A 745 -15.00 10.40 -9.88
CA TRP A 745 -15.62 11.49 -10.64
C TRP A 745 -17.12 11.57 -10.34
N ALA A 746 -17.65 12.78 -10.23
CA ALA A 746 -19.09 13.03 -10.22
C ALA A 746 -19.40 14.33 -10.96
N ALA A 747 -20.67 14.57 -11.34
CA ALA A 747 -21.05 15.81 -12.00
C ALA A 747 -20.67 17.02 -11.13
N GLY A 748 -19.86 17.95 -11.66
CA GLY A 748 -19.34 19.11 -10.91
C GLY A 748 -18.09 18.83 -10.07
N TRP A 749 -17.63 17.57 -9.97
CA TRP A 749 -16.50 17.14 -9.15
C TRP A 749 -15.51 16.31 -9.97
N ASN A 750 -14.43 16.94 -10.44
CA ASN A 750 -13.41 16.27 -11.24
C ASN A 750 -12.18 15.86 -10.42
N SER A 751 -11.87 16.60 -9.35
CA SER A 751 -10.78 16.27 -8.43
C SER A 751 -11.03 14.95 -7.67
N PRO A 752 -10.00 14.33 -7.06
CA PRO A 752 -10.18 13.16 -6.20
C PRO A 752 -11.12 13.38 -5.01
N GLN A 753 -11.41 14.64 -4.67
CA GLN A 753 -12.40 14.97 -3.63
C GLN A 753 -13.81 14.46 -3.97
N ALA A 754 -14.06 14.10 -5.24
CA ALA A 754 -15.27 13.39 -5.68
C ALA A 754 -15.52 12.06 -4.94
N TRP A 755 -14.52 11.46 -4.29
CA TRP A 755 -14.70 10.28 -3.44
C TRP A 755 -15.80 10.46 -2.40
N ASN A 756 -16.04 11.68 -1.92
CA ASN A 756 -17.14 11.96 -0.99
C ASN A 756 -18.52 11.54 -1.54
N LYS A 757 -18.72 11.52 -2.87
CA LYS A 757 -20.00 11.11 -3.49
C LYS A 757 -20.18 9.59 -3.53
N TYR A 758 -19.10 8.83 -3.38
CA TYR A 758 -19.07 7.37 -3.38
C TYR A 758 -19.15 6.77 -1.97
N GLN A 759 -19.09 7.59 -0.92
CA GLN A 759 -19.07 7.16 0.48
C GLN A 759 -20.46 7.24 1.11
N ASP A 760 -20.79 6.33 2.02
CA ASP A 760 -22.06 6.34 2.77
C ASP A 760 -22.15 7.58 3.68
N GLU A 761 -21.08 7.85 4.41
CA GLU A 761 -20.75 9.09 5.10
C GLU A 761 -19.31 9.48 4.75
N VAL A 762 -19.00 10.78 4.71
CA VAL A 762 -17.66 11.20 4.33
C VAL A 762 -16.64 10.72 5.36
N GLY A 763 -15.67 9.92 4.92
CA GLY A 763 -14.70 9.26 5.79
C GLY A 763 -15.17 7.91 6.34
N GLY A 764 -16.40 7.48 6.02
CA GLY A 764 -16.97 6.17 6.35
C GLY A 764 -16.52 5.07 5.39
N HIS A 765 -17.49 4.30 4.90
CA HIS A 765 -17.30 3.21 3.94
C HIS A 765 -17.79 3.62 2.54
N LEU A 766 -17.46 2.84 1.51
CA LEU A 766 -18.09 3.02 0.20
C LEU A 766 -19.58 2.63 0.23
N LYS A 767 -20.40 3.31 -0.58
CA LYS A 767 -21.80 2.95 -0.84
C LYS A 767 -21.85 1.55 -1.43
N GLY A 768 -22.31 0.58 -0.66
CA GLY A 768 -22.31 -0.85 -1.04
C GLY A 768 -21.23 -1.69 -0.37
N GLY A 769 -20.48 -1.15 0.60
CA GLY A 769 -19.41 -1.84 1.31
C GLY A 769 -18.05 -1.63 0.64
N ASP A 770 -16.98 -1.78 1.41
CA ASP A 770 -15.62 -1.65 0.88
C ASP A 770 -15.19 -2.86 0.04
N SER A 771 -14.23 -2.65 -0.85
CA SER A 771 -13.75 -3.69 -1.76
C SER A 771 -12.98 -4.80 -1.02
N GLY A 772 -13.17 -6.04 -1.48
CA GLY A 772 -12.44 -7.23 -1.03
C GLY A 772 -13.14 -8.02 0.09
N VAL A 773 -12.78 -9.29 0.22
CA VAL A 773 -13.40 -10.24 1.16
C VAL A 773 -12.37 -10.82 2.11
N ARG A 774 -12.67 -10.83 3.41
CA ARG A 774 -11.78 -11.39 4.45
C ARG A 774 -11.99 -12.90 4.59
N LEU A 775 -11.02 -13.68 4.13
CA LEU A 775 -11.10 -15.14 4.12
C LEU A 775 -11.11 -15.73 5.55
N PHE A 776 -10.28 -15.19 6.45
CA PHE A 776 -10.21 -15.68 7.85
C PHE A 776 -11.49 -15.51 8.66
N ASP A 777 -12.40 -14.65 8.21
CA ASP A 777 -13.71 -14.46 8.86
C ASP A 777 -14.70 -15.56 8.45
N ARG A 778 -14.43 -16.27 7.36
CA ARG A 778 -15.26 -17.36 6.81
C ARG A 778 -14.65 -18.75 7.04
N LEU A 779 -13.33 -18.83 7.20
CA LEU A 779 -12.62 -20.08 7.47
C LEU A 779 -12.90 -20.62 8.88
N ALA A 780 -12.87 -21.95 9.01
CA ALA A 780 -13.02 -22.61 10.30
C ALA A 780 -11.90 -22.20 11.26
N LYS A 781 -12.27 -21.78 12.47
CA LYS A 781 -11.30 -21.41 13.51
C LYS A 781 -10.64 -22.67 14.11
N ARG A 782 -9.33 -22.60 14.31
CA ARG A 782 -8.49 -23.64 14.92
C ARG A 782 -8.50 -23.52 16.45
N PRO A 783 -8.39 -24.61 17.21
CA PRO A 783 -8.32 -24.54 18.68
C PRO A 783 -7.17 -23.65 19.17
N ALA A 784 -7.39 -22.99 20.31
CA ALA A 784 -6.33 -22.27 21.02
C ALA A 784 -5.14 -23.20 21.33
N ARG A 785 -3.93 -22.63 21.28
CA ARG A 785 -2.69 -23.38 21.54
C ARG A 785 -1.79 -22.60 22.48
N SER A 786 -1.02 -23.35 23.26
CA SER A 786 0.04 -22.79 24.10
C SER A 786 1.36 -22.90 23.35
N TYR A 787 2.17 -21.85 23.45
CA TYR A 787 3.50 -21.81 22.88
C TYR A 787 4.56 -21.87 23.98
N VAL A 788 5.76 -22.28 23.62
CA VAL A 788 6.87 -22.49 24.57
C VAL A 788 7.91 -21.41 24.34
N ALA A 789 8.30 -20.73 25.41
CA ALA A 789 9.35 -19.73 25.35
C ALA A 789 10.68 -20.36 24.90
N PRO A 790 11.43 -19.73 23.97
CA PRO A 790 12.72 -20.24 23.55
C PRO A 790 13.74 -20.12 24.68
N THR A 791 14.72 -21.02 24.70
CA THR A 791 15.86 -20.94 25.62
C THR A 791 16.76 -19.76 25.26
N ALA A 792 17.43 -19.19 26.27
CA ALA A 792 18.43 -18.14 26.07
C ALA A 792 19.55 -18.63 25.15
N VAL A 793 19.85 -17.86 24.11
CA VAL A 793 21.02 -18.11 23.26
C VAL A 793 22.24 -17.41 23.87
N VAL A 794 23.30 -18.19 24.14
CA VAL A 794 24.57 -17.62 24.62
C VAL A 794 25.31 -16.99 23.44
N VAL A 795 25.68 -15.72 23.56
CA VAL A 795 26.48 -15.01 22.57
C VAL A 795 27.89 -15.59 22.58
N ASN A 796 28.36 -16.04 21.41
CA ASN A 796 29.74 -16.46 21.22
C ASN A 796 30.58 -15.25 20.76
N PRO A 797 31.58 -14.80 21.52
CA PRO A 797 32.42 -13.67 21.12
C PRO A 797 33.20 -13.91 19.81
N GLU A 798 33.46 -15.16 19.44
CA GLU A 798 34.27 -15.51 18.27
C GLU A 798 33.49 -15.61 16.95
N SER A 799 32.15 -15.51 17.00
CA SER A 799 31.29 -15.60 15.81
C SER A 799 30.14 -14.60 15.87
N PHE A 800 29.79 -14.01 14.74
CA PHE A 800 28.66 -13.08 14.65
C PHE A 800 27.40 -13.80 14.15
N ARG A 801 26.24 -13.18 14.30
CA ARG A 801 25.00 -13.59 13.63
C ARG A 801 24.49 -12.46 12.74
N LEU A 802 23.74 -12.80 11.71
CA LEU A 802 23.08 -11.80 10.88
C LEU A 802 21.69 -11.50 11.39
N VAL A 803 21.31 -10.22 11.35
CA VAL A 803 19.95 -9.76 11.60
C VAL A 803 19.44 -9.02 10.37
N PRO A 804 18.28 -9.41 9.80
CA PRO A 804 17.77 -8.77 8.59
C PRO A 804 17.40 -7.31 8.86
N MET A 805 17.89 -6.41 8.02
CA MET A 805 17.52 -5.00 7.99
C MET A 805 16.80 -4.70 6.68
N HIS A 806 15.52 -4.39 6.80
CA HIS A 806 14.69 -4.01 5.66
C HIS A 806 14.73 -2.50 5.46
N HIS A 807 14.61 -2.09 4.20
CA HIS A 807 14.47 -0.69 3.83
C HIS A 807 13.31 -0.54 2.84
N ILE A 808 12.38 0.38 3.12
CA ILE A 808 11.13 0.59 2.37
C ILE A 808 11.37 0.72 0.86
N PHE A 809 12.46 1.39 0.46
CA PHE A 809 12.82 1.60 -0.95
C PHE A 809 13.85 0.60 -1.50
N GLY A 810 14.54 -0.16 -0.63
CA GLY A 810 15.68 -1.01 -1.03
C GLY A 810 15.39 -2.50 -1.03
N SER A 811 14.47 -2.97 -0.19
CA SER A 811 14.25 -4.41 0.00
C SER A 811 13.28 -5.03 -1.02
N GLY A 812 12.43 -4.22 -1.66
CA GLY A 812 11.47 -4.70 -2.65
C GLY A 812 12.10 -4.85 -4.03
N GLU A 813 11.91 -6.02 -4.67
CA GLU A 813 12.50 -6.35 -5.98
C GLU A 813 12.16 -5.33 -7.08
N PHE A 814 10.90 -4.90 -7.16
CA PHE A 814 10.46 -3.97 -8.20
C PHE A 814 10.66 -2.51 -7.82
N THR A 815 10.73 -2.23 -6.53
CA THR A 815 11.02 -0.89 -6.03
C THR A 815 12.42 -0.47 -6.47
N ILE A 816 13.42 -1.36 -6.38
CA ILE A 816 14.78 -1.07 -6.83
C ILE A 816 14.91 -0.94 -8.36
N LYS A 817 13.98 -1.51 -9.13
CA LYS A 817 13.94 -1.39 -10.59
C LYS A 817 13.24 -0.11 -11.07
N THR A 818 12.74 0.73 -10.16
CA THR A 818 11.98 1.93 -10.50
C THR A 818 12.87 3.19 -10.50
N PRO A 819 13.01 3.91 -11.64
CA PRO A 819 13.92 5.05 -11.73
C PRO A 819 13.68 6.16 -10.70
N ALA A 820 12.42 6.46 -10.38
CA ALA A 820 12.09 7.49 -9.40
C ALA A 820 12.56 7.15 -7.96
N MET A 821 12.78 5.86 -7.67
CA MET A 821 13.24 5.37 -6.37
C MET A 821 14.75 5.41 -6.23
N GLU A 822 15.51 5.48 -7.33
CA GLU A 822 16.96 5.29 -7.34
C GLU A 822 17.70 6.19 -6.33
N SER A 823 17.36 7.48 -6.29
CA SER A 823 17.96 8.43 -5.33
C SER A 823 17.53 8.25 -3.87
N ARG A 824 16.59 7.33 -3.61
CA ARG A 824 16.07 6.98 -2.27
C ARG A 824 16.53 5.59 -1.83
N ILE A 825 17.20 4.82 -2.70
CA ILE A 825 17.79 3.54 -2.34
C ILE A 825 19.11 3.84 -1.61
N PRO A 826 19.30 3.37 -0.38
CA PRO A 826 20.55 3.54 0.34
C PRO A 826 21.64 2.66 -0.27
N GLU A 827 22.90 3.06 -0.08
CA GLU A 827 24.02 2.19 -0.38
C GLU A 827 23.94 0.91 0.46
N ALA A 828 24.29 -0.24 -0.13
CA ALA A 828 24.33 -1.51 0.58
C ALA A 828 25.45 -1.48 1.63
N MET A 829 25.07 -1.47 2.91
CA MET A 829 26.01 -1.43 4.04
C MET A 829 25.65 -2.47 5.10
N PHE A 830 26.66 -3.00 5.78
CA PHE A 830 26.48 -3.75 7.01
C PHE A 830 26.30 -2.78 8.19
N ALA A 831 25.24 -2.94 8.98
CA ALA A 831 25.12 -2.17 10.21
C ALA A 831 25.88 -2.86 11.35
N VAL A 832 26.66 -2.09 12.11
CA VAL A 832 27.43 -2.59 13.25
C VAL A 832 27.23 -1.63 14.42
N ALA A 833 26.92 -2.15 15.61
CA ALA A 833 26.83 -1.33 16.82
C ALA A 833 28.20 -0.71 17.17
N GLU A 834 28.21 0.47 17.78
CA GLU A 834 29.44 1.15 18.24
C GLU A 834 30.37 0.24 19.07
N GLN A 835 29.80 -0.61 19.94
CA GLN A 835 30.54 -1.54 20.77
C GLN A 835 31.26 -2.61 19.94
N ASP A 836 30.56 -3.18 18.95
CA ASP A 836 31.13 -4.19 18.05
C ASP A 836 32.09 -3.56 17.03
N ALA A 837 31.83 -2.33 16.60
CA ALA A 837 32.74 -1.56 15.76
C ALA A 837 34.07 -1.34 16.47
N THR A 838 34.02 -0.97 17.77
CA THR A 838 35.19 -0.85 18.63
C THR A 838 35.92 -2.19 18.79
N ARG A 839 35.17 -3.28 19.03
CA ARG A 839 35.71 -4.64 19.18
C ARG A 839 36.41 -5.15 17.92
N LEU A 840 35.86 -4.81 16.75
CA LEU A 840 36.42 -5.13 15.44
C LEU A 840 37.48 -4.13 14.98
N ASN A 841 37.67 -3.01 15.68
CA ASN A 841 38.51 -1.89 15.27
C ASN A 841 38.18 -1.38 13.85
N VAL A 842 36.87 -1.19 13.59
CA VAL A 842 36.33 -0.69 12.31
C VAL A 842 35.64 0.65 12.51
N GLN A 843 35.76 1.54 11.52
CA GLN A 843 35.12 2.85 11.50
C GLN A 843 34.00 2.90 10.45
N ASP A 844 33.12 3.89 10.57
CA ASP A 844 32.07 4.16 9.60
C ASP A 844 32.64 4.31 8.17
N GLY A 845 31.99 3.68 7.20
CA GLY A 845 32.42 3.60 5.80
C GLY A 845 33.54 2.61 5.50
N GLN A 846 34.23 2.04 6.51
CA GLN A 846 35.23 0.99 6.27
C GLN A 846 34.58 -0.32 5.86
N ARG A 847 35.29 -1.14 5.08
CA ARG A 847 34.76 -2.40 4.56
C ARG A 847 35.06 -3.57 5.48
N ILE A 848 34.05 -4.41 5.67
CA ILE A 848 34.20 -5.74 6.29
C ILE A 848 33.74 -6.81 5.32
N THR A 849 34.31 -8.00 5.46
CA THR A 849 33.88 -9.21 4.75
C THR A 849 33.16 -10.13 5.73
N VAL A 850 31.91 -10.44 5.42
CA VAL A 850 31.10 -11.43 6.13
C VAL A 850 31.06 -12.71 5.32
N LYS A 851 31.40 -13.84 5.95
CA LYS A 851 31.29 -15.17 5.34
C LYS A 851 30.13 -15.93 5.98
N ALA A 852 29.11 -16.24 5.18
CA ALA A 852 27.92 -17.00 5.54
C ALA A 852 27.89 -18.30 4.71
N GLY A 853 28.21 -19.43 5.35
CA GLY A 853 28.45 -20.70 4.65
C GLY A 853 29.58 -20.57 3.63
N GLU A 854 29.26 -20.84 2.36
CA GLU A 854 30.20 -20.74 1.23
C GLU A 854 30.25 -19.34 0.60
N THR A 855 29.34 -18.45 0.97
CA THR A 855 29.23 -17.10 0.37
C THR A 855 30.02 -16.09 1.20
N SER A 856 30.87 -15.31 0.54
CA SER A 856 31.60 -14.19 1.15
C SER A 856 31.13 -12.87 0.55
N ILE A 857 30.78 -11.90 1.40
CA ILE A 857 30.23 -10.61 1.00
C ILE A 857 31.05 -9.51 1.65
N SER A 858 31.62 -8.62 0.83
CA SER A 858 32.35 -7.43 1.29
C SER A 858 31.48 -6.20 1.05
N LEU A 859 31.18 -5.43 2.11
CA LEU A 859 30.40 -4.19 2.06
C LEU A 859 30.99 -3.15 3.03
N PRO A 860 30.75 -1.85 2.81
CA PRO A 860 31.03 -0.82 3.81
C PRO A 860 30.18 -1.03 5.06
N VAL A 861 30.68 -0.55 6.19
CA VAL A 861 30.01 -0.57 7.49
C VAL A 861 29.33 0.77 7.73
N GLN A 862 28.08 0.71 8.18
CA GLN A 862 27.41 1.80 8.85
C GLN A 862 27.49 1.55 10.37
N VAL A 863 28.17 2.43 11.10
CA VAL A 863 28.17 2.37 12.56
C VAL A 863 26.90 3.01 13.08
N ILE A 864 26.10 2.23 13.81
CA ILE A 864 24.82 2.69 14.39
C ILE A 864 24.86 2.63 15.91
N GLU A 865 24.05 3.47 16.55
CA GLU A 865 24.02 3.60 18.01
C GLU A 865 23.61 2.27 18.68
N TYR A 866 22.54 1.63 18.19
CA TYR A 866 22.01 0.40 18.79
C TYR A 866 21.80 -0.73 17.79
N LEU A 867 22.53 -1.81 18.00
CA LEU A 867 22.32 -3.15 17.46
C LEU A 867 22.67 -4.16 18.57
N PRO A 868 22.01 -5.31 18.67
CA PRO A 868 22.37 -6.34 19.65
C PRO A 868 23.83 -6.77 19.50
N THR A 869 24.58 -6.82 20.60
CA THR A 869 25.99 -7.23 20.58
C THR A 869 26.17 -8.62 19.98
N GLY A 870 27.16 -8.78 19.10
CA GLY A 870 27.41 -10.04 18.39
C GLY A 870 26.52 -10.25 17.16
N TYR A 871 25.76 -9.22 16.75
CA TYR A 871 24.99 -9.22 15.51
C TYR A 871 25.55 -8.21 14.50
N ILE A 872 25.34 -8.52 13.21
CA ILE A 872 25.58 -7.61 12.10
C ILE A 872 24.28 -7.44 11.32
N GLY A 873 23.89 -6.19 11.11
CA GLY A 873 22.72 -5.84 10.31
C GLY A 873 22.94 -6.14 8.84
N TYR A 874 22.06 -6.96 8.27
CA TYR A 874 22.15 -7.45 6.90
C TYR A 874 21.16 -6.72 5.98
N PRO A 875 21.61 -5.97 4.96
CA PRO A 875 20.74 -5.12 4.14
C PRO A 875 19.93 -5.96 3.14
N ILE A 876 18.70 -6.32 3.53
CA ILE A 876 17.83 -7.21 2.75
C ILE A 876 17.51 -6.59 1.39
N GLY A 877 17.72 -7.38 0.34
CA GLY A 877 17.42 -7.00 -1.06
C GLY A 877 18.48 -6.15 -1.74
N LEU A 878 19.47 -5.63 -1.00
CA LEU A 878 20.60 -4.85 -1.52
C LEU A 878 21.93 -5.63 -1.53
N ALA A 879 21.96 -6.79 -0.86
CA ALA A 879 23.07 -7.73 -0.87
C ALA A 879 22.59 -9.14 -1.32
N PRO A 880 23.49 -10.01 -1.81
CA PRO A 880 23.15 -11.36 -2.25
C PRO A 880 22.37 -12.18 -1.20
N THR A 881 21.49 -13.08 -1.59
CA THR A 881 20.73 -13.88 -0.62
C THR A 881 21.66 -14.90 0.10
N VAL A 882 21.63 -14.91 1.43
CA VAL A 882 22.37 -15.85 2.29
C VAL A 882 21.49 -16.39 3.42
N SER A 883 21.88 -17.52 4.01
CA SER A 883 21.24 -18.00 5.24
C SER A 883 21.55 -17.06 6.40
N LEU A 884 20.51 -16.58 7.08
CA LEU A 884 20.63 -15.76 8.29
C LEU A 884 20.57 -16.59 9.58
N ALA A 885 20.35 -17.90 9.49
CA ALA A 885 20.16 -18.77 10.65
C ALA A 885 21.48 -19.16 11.33
N GLU A 886 22.56 -19.21 10.56
CA GLU A 886 23.86 -19.73 10.99
C GLU A 886 24.78 -18.61 11.48
N PRO A 887 25.71 -18.91 12.42
CA PRO A 887 26.79 -18.00 12.75
C PRO A 887 27.68 -17.71 11.53
N VAL A 888 28.19 -16.48 11.46
CA VAL A 888 29.05 -15.98 10.39
C VAL A 888 30.40 -15.54 10.94
N SER A 889 31.43 -15.62 10.11
CA SER A 889 32.75 -15.05 10.43
C SER A 889 32.93 -13.70 9.76
N VAL A 890 33.64 -12.79 10.43
CA VAL A 890 33.81 -11.39 10.01
C VAL A 890 35.30 -11.07 9.93
N ALA A 891 35.73 -10.46 8.83
CA ALA A 891 37.11 -10.01 8.62
C ALA A 891 37.13 -8.53 8.23
N VAL A 892 38.10 -7.77 8.76
CA VAL A 892 38.28 -6.34 8.50
C VAL A 892 39.39 -6.12 7.46
N GLY A 893 39.17 -5.28 6.46
CA GLY A 893 40.24 -4.77 5.59
C GLY A 893 40.66 -5.65 4.41
N VAL A 894 39.70 -6.19 3.63
CA VAL A 894 39.97 -6.77 2.30
C VAL A 894 39.34 -5.94 1.21
#